data_AF-A0A1G8DDZ0-F1
#
_entry.id   AF-A0A1G8DDZ0-F1
#
_cell.length_a   1.000
_cell.length_b   1.000
_cell.length_c   1.000
_cell.angle_alpha   90.00
_cell.angle_beta   90.00
_cell.angle_gamma   90.00
#
_symmetry.space_group_name_H-M   'P 1'
#
loop_
_entity.id
_entity.type
_entity.pdbx_description
1 polymer ?
#
loop_
_entity_poly.entity_id
_entity_poly.type
_entity_poly.pdbx_seq_one_letter_code
_entity_poly.pdbx_strand_id
1 'polypeptide(L)'
;MNPYTFNISLYDLASTGTIFIGLNFSLLLWFGKGINRVANRLLAVAMITIVLWMVWALCADIGLATYFPRWNWLPLQFSLAFGPLIYFYVLKIVRPDRVFGWKDLLHSGPVLAEQFILLLEIKESLRTSEPIDDTLTFQQMSPVLHLAAFISVIVYLVLSFRLIENYYRGLKFNRWGDRYRLSLRWLHRWLNIFGVLWLLWIPFTAINYFYYHNARGIYACYPLYLLLTVAMIRITAVAFLKPEKEVPAHVPVLPKSGPSAALRKKGVWLRKAMLDDRLYHDPELSLTTLAEKLKIHPHELSRIINGTFGKNFNDFVNEYRIQEVTLKMQDTNYDRLTMLGIAFDSGFNSKSTFNRTFREITGKSPAAYKNDLKKGGPTYHLSPYSRSAAIISYQEAKPNWPTDKVNRNYMFKNYLKIGWRNLVRQRLYSFINISGLAVGLAVCMLISLYVAHEHSYDRFHKNADRIFRPFAETKINGNTINMDHMSYASGPIIKQTQPVVEDYMRTLHYFMPSVVINPSKPELKFTENKLLFADPGFFSFFSFKLLSGQASQVLSSPFSVVISQAMAAKYFGNENPVGKRLTIKTDSAYTYQVTGVAENCPSNSSIEYNFVASNSGLMKTRISDMFIGAPGIGGGAFDVYLLLKHRTDTAVLRRGLLAFDAGKERDPNIKFSLFPFLDQHLKRSHDNSNFKYLTIFPLVAILILLLALFNYMSLSTARATLRAKEIGVRKVSGASRKGIAMQFYVESAVFSTISFGIGCLLCLLCLLFKPVFFNILQLQIDYTFLLNPLTLSILFGLLVLTILIAGSYPSLVLSGFKPAITLKGKMSKQSGGIIIRKIFTTLQFSISVALIICGIVIDRQLYFFRHTETGVDRDNVIMIPTGSGLKSYAAFKRDVMSLPGISNVATSRYGMFGSYDIIGIGGNSKEESMMLRGLRVDKNFISILGLQWKYPPIQDNRLEAGSKVVINELAIEKLHLPLNPIGTIIDSGPEKLEVAGVVKNFNFGSLEDAVQPLGLFITADTARDWTLGSGGRYLFAKVQPRTNLPTLIGSIQNIFKKYDKDTLFDYTFMDDAFNAQYKAEDKLAAIFSVFTVITIILAAMGLFGLAAFTIEQRTKEIGIRKVLGASISSINSLLSIDFLKLILLSILLSSPVAWWAMHNWLQGFANRITIQWWMFGAAGLLAIIVAVLTVSYHAIRAAVTNPVQSLRSE
;
A
#
# COMPACT_ATOMS: atom_id res chain seq x y z
N MET A 1 13.90 2.68 -23.96
CA MET A 1 14.32 2.39 -22.58
C MET A 1 13.10 1.82 -21.89
N ASN A 2 13.07 0.52 -21.59
CA ASN A 2 11.80 -0.21 -21.49
C ASN A 2 11.24 -0.17 -20.05
N PRO A 3 10.09 0.47 -19.80
CA PRO A 3 9.42 0.42 -18.50
C PRO A 3 8.62 -0.91 -18.43
N TYR A 4 9.32 -2.00 -18.09
CA TYR A 4 8.66 -3.27 -17.84
C TYR A 4 7.92 -3.22 -16.49
N THR A 5 6.60 -3.13 -16.54
CA THR A 5 5.74 -3.37 -15.38
C THR A 5 6.04 -4.76 -14.82
N PHE A 6 6.52 -4.82 -13.57
CA PHE A 6 6.65 -6.05 -12.78
C PHE A 6 7.33 -7.23 -13.49
N ASN A 7 8.50 -7.01 -14.09
CA ASN A 7 9.43 -8.10 -14.40
C ASN A 7 10.11 -8.61 -13.10
N ILE A 8 9.30 -9.16 -12.19
CA ILE A 8 9.67 -9.54 -10.82
C ILE A 8 10.84 -10.52 -10.86
N SER A 9 12.03 -10.04 -10.52
CA SER A 9 13.23 -10.85 -10.45
C SER A 9 13.18 -11.79 -9.24
N LEU A 10 14.07 -12.77 -9.21
CA LEU A 10 14.26 -13.60 -8.03
C LEU A 10 14.66 -12.76 -6.80
N TYR A 11 15.32 -11.61 -7.02
CA TYR A 11 15.69 -10.66 -5.98
C TYR A 11 14.48 -9.87 -5.48
N ASP A 12 13.59 -9.37 -6.35
CA ASP A 12 12.34 -8.71 -5.94
C ASP A 12 11.48 -9.61 -5.05
N LEU A 13 11.34 -10.88 -5.44
CA LEU A 13 10.58 -11.87 -4.69
C LEU A 13 11.22 -12.16 -3.32
N ALA A 14 12.55 -12.32 -3.28
CA ALA A 14 13.30 -12.54 -2.05
C ALA A 14 13.28 -11.33 -1.12
N SER A 15 13.41 -10.12 -1.66
CA SER A 15 13.37 -8.83 -0.97
C SER A 15 11.98 -8.56 -0.41
N THR A 16 10.92 -8.72 -1.20
CA THR A 16 9.52 -8.62 -0.72
C THR A 16 9.26 -9.61 0.42
N GLY A 17 9.73 -10.86 0.27
CA GLY A 17 9.63 -11.88 1.32
C GLY A 17 10.37 -11.50 2.60
N THR A 18 11.58 -10.95 2.50
CA THR A 18 12.39 -10.57 3.66
C THR A 18 11.96 -9.23 4.31
N ILE A 19 11.42 -8.28 3.54
CA ILE A 19 10.69 -7.10 4.03
C ILE A 19 9.50 -7.55 4.88
N PHE A 20 8.66 -8.45 4.36
CA PHE A 20 7.50 -8.98 5.08
C PHE A 20 7.91 -9.72 6.35
N ILE A 21 8.89 -10.62 6.26
CA ILE A 21 9.43 -11.35 7.43
C ILE A 21 9.97 -10.37 8.47
N GLY A 22 10.76 -9.38 8.05
CA GLY A 22 11.34 -8.35 8.93
C GLY A 22 10.29 -7.52 9.67
N LEU A 23 9.26 -7.02 8.98
CA LEU A 23 8.13 -6.30 9.60
C LEU A 23 7.42 -7.14 10.67
N ASN A 24 7.13 -8.42 10.37
CA ASN A 24 6.50 -9.33 11.32
C ASN A 24 7.38 -9.57 12.56
N PHE A 25 8.70 -9.71 12.37
CA PHE A 25 9.67 -9.84 13.46
C PHE A 25 9.75 -8.59 14.34
N SER A 26 9.80 -7.39 13.74
CA SER A 26 9.78 -6.10 14.43
C SER A 26 8.53 -5.94 15.31
N LEU A 27 7.35 -6.22 14.76
CA LEU A 27 6.07 -6.17 15.48
C LEU A 27 6.07 -7.13 16.68
N LEU A 28 6.57 -8.34 16.51
CA LEU A 28 6.56 -9.36 17.56
C LEU A 28 7.58 -9.10 18.68
N LEU A 29 8.77 -8.55 18.37
CA LEU A 29 9.67 -7.99 19.38
C LEU A 29 9.00 -6.84 20.16
N TRP A 30 8.41 -5.87 19.44
CA TRP A 30 7.83 -4.65 20.02
C TRP A 30 6.65 -4.91 20.96
N PHE A 31 5.78 -5.86 20.59
CA PHE A 31 4.65 -6.33 21.39
C PHE A 31 5.00 -7.51 22.33
N GLY A 32 6.26 -7.94 22.34
CA GLY A 32 6.77 -8.97 23.24
C GLY A 32 6.50 -8.64 24.72
N LYS A 33 6.13 -9.68 25.47
CA LYS A 33 6.12 -9.68 26.94
C LYS A 33 7.32 -10.49 27.40
N GLY A 34 8.15 -9.88 28.23
CA GLY A 34 9.40 -10.45 28.70
C GLY A 34 10.17 -9.49 29.60
N ILE A 35 11.20 -10.00 30.26
CA ILE A 35 12.13 -9.28 31.14
C ILE A 35 12.92 -8.24 30.30
N ASN A 36 13.43 -8.62 29.13
CA ASN A 36 14.27 -7.79 28.28
C ASN A 36 13.48 -6.85 27.36
N ARG A 37 12.27 -6.45 27.75
CA ARG A 37 11.31 -5.69 26.92
C ARG A 37 11.87 -4.41 26.31
N VAL A 38 12.76 -3.71 27.00
CA VAL A 38 13.39 -2.47 26.50
C VAL A 38 14.43 -2.79 25.43
N ALA A 39 15.28 -3.80 25.65
CA ALA A 39 16.24 -4.27 24.66
C ALA A 39 15.52 -4.78 23.39
N ASN A 40 14.50 -5.63 23.56
CA ASN A 40 13.73 -6.17 22.44
C ASN A 40 13.07 -5.06 21.59
N ARG A 41 12.66 -3.93 22.17
CA ARG A 41 12.17 -2.77 21.40
C ARG A 41 13.25 -2.04 20.64
N LEU A 42 14.45 -1.87 21.20
CA LEU A 42 15.59 -1.27 20.49
C LEU A 42 15.98 -2.14 19.29
N LEU A 43 15.98 -3.45 19.46
CA LEU A 43 16.20 -4.41 18.38
C LEU A 43 15.07 -4.39 17.32
N ALA A 44 13.82 -4.13 17.73
CA ALA A 44 12.72 -3.94 16.80
C ALA A 44 12.89 -2.67 15.94
N VAL A 45 13.39 -1.57 16.51
CA VAL A 45 13.68 -0.35 15.73
C VAL A 45 14.87 -0.57 14.78
N ALA A 46 15.89 -1.33 15.20
CA ALA A 46 16.97 -1.74 14.30
C ALA A 46 16.45 -2.62 13.14
N MET A 47 15.55 -3.57 13.42
CA MET A 47 14.91 -4.38 12.39
C MET A 47 13.99 -3.56 11.47
N ILE A 48 13.29 -2.53 11.97
CA ILE A 48 12.52 -1.59 11.14
C ILE A 48 13.43 -0.76 10.23
N THR A 49 14.51 -0.17 10.76
CA THR A 49 15.41 0.67 9.96
C THR A 49 16.08 -0.09 8.81
N ILE A 50 16.49 -1.34 9.02
CA ILE A 50 16.97 -2.19 7.91
C ILE A 50 15.87 -2.50 6.88
N VAL A 51 14.62 -2.72 7.32
CA VAL A 51 13.52 -3.01 6.38
C VAL A 51 13.11 -1.77 5.59
N LEU A 52 13.09 -0.58 6.18
CA LEU A 52 12.83 0.67 5.45
C LEU A 52 13.91 0.92 4.39
N TRP A 53 15.19 0.67 4.73
CA TRP A 53 16.30 0.78 3.80
C TRP A 53 16.22 -0.23 2.64
N MET A 54 15.71 -1.44 2.89
CA MET A 54 15.51 -2.45 1.84
C MET A 54 14.21 -2.26 1.04
N VAL A 55 13.17 -1.66 1.63
CA VAL A 55 12.02 -1.09 0.88
C VAL A 55 12.52 -0.01 -0.07
N TRP A 56 13.42 0.88 0.38
CA TRP A 56 14.04 1.88 -0.48
C TRP A 56 14.82 1.24 -1.63
N ALA A 57 15.68 0.26 -1.35
CA ALA A 57 16.43 -0.46 -2.39
C ALA A 57 15.53 -1.16 -3.43
N LEU A 58 14.40 -1.74 -2.99
CA LEU A 58 13.40 -2.39 -3.85
C LEU A 58 12.60 -1.39 -4.69
N CYS A 59 12.22 -0.24 -4.12
CA CYS A 59 11.57 0.84 -4.86
C CYS A 59 12.49 1.44 -5.93
N ALA A 60 13.80 1.50 -5.68
CA ALA A 60 14.77 1.90 -6.71
C ALA A 60 14.85 0.85 -7.84
N ASP A 61 14.89 -0.44 -7.52
CA ASP A 61 15.00 -1.55 -8.50
C ASP A 61 13.79 -1.62 -9.46
N ILE A 62 12.58 -1.53 -8.91
CA ILE A 62 11.31 -1.50 -9.65
C ILE A 62 11.17 -0.20 -10.48
N GLY A 63 12.14 0.73 -10.40
CA GLY A 63 12.11 1.99 -11.12
C GLY A 63 10.98 2.91 -10.63
N LEU A 64 10.62 2.85 -9.35
CA LEU A 64 9.45 3.52 -8.78
C LEU A 64 9.46 5.04 -9.05
N ALA A 65 10.63 5.66 -9.23
CA ALA A 65 10.78 7.05 -9.67
C ALA A 65 10.00 7.36 -10.97
N THR A 66 9.90 6.42 -11.90
CA THR A 66 9.18 6.61 -13.19
C THR A 66 7.66 6.74 -13.01
N TYR A 67 7.10 6.10 -11.98
CA TYR A 67 5.66 6.15 -11.66
C TYR A 67 5.34 7.09 -10.48
N PHE A 68 6.31 7.37 -9.60
CA PHE A 68 6.21 8.16 -8.38
C PHE A 68 7.43 9.11 -8.26
N PRO A 69 7.59 10.19 -9.05
CA PRO A 69 8.84 10.98 -9.12
C PRO A 69 9.34 11.64 -7.83
N ARG A 70 8.57 11.54 -6.73
CA ARG A 70 8.86 12.10 -5.40
C ARG A 70 8.87 11.06 -4.28
N TRP A 71 8.96 9.76 -4.61
CA TRP A 71 8.96 8.68 -3.62
C TRP A 71 10.13 8.78 -2.62
N ASN A 72 11.30 9.27 -3.08
CA ASN A 72 12.48 9.52 -2.26
C ASN A 72 12.32 10.65 -1.23
N TRP A 73 11.22 11.43 -1.26
CA TRP A 73 10.89 12.36 -0.19
C TRP A 73 10.46 11.64 1.12
N LEU A 74 10.20 10.32 1.06
CA LEU A 74 9.93 9.52 2.25
C LEU A 74 11.26 9.21 3.00
N PRO A 75 11.36 9.50 4.31
CA PRO A 75 12.51 9.09 5.11
C PRO A 75 12.52 7.57 5.29
N LEU A 76 13.11 6.87 4.32
CA LEU A 76 13.32 5.42 4.33
C LEU A 76 14.76 5.05 4.67
N GLN A 77 15.71 5.98 4.46
CA GLN A 77 17.09 5.85 4.90
C GLN A 77 17.25 6.33 6.34
N PHE A 78 17.78 5.44 7.19
CA PHE A 78 18.16 5.69 8.59
C PHE A 78 19.48 4.97 8.90
N SER A 79 20.42 5.07 7.97
CA SER A 79 21.69 4.33 7.95
C SER A 79 22.55 4.63 9.18
N LEU A 80 22.54 5.89 9.64
CA LEU A 80 23.30 6.35 10.81
C LEU A 80 22.68 5.90 12.14
N ALA A 81 21.40 5.52 12.17
CA ALA A 81 20.72 5.03 13.36
C ALA A 81 21.11 3.59 13.74
N PHE A 82 21.57 2.80 12.77
CA PHE A 82 21.69 1.35 12.91
C PHE A 82 22.75 0.92 13.94
N GLY A 83 23.93 1.56 13.93
CA GLY A 83 25.00 1.33 14.90
C GLY A 83 24.58 1.62 16.35
N PRO A 84 24.10 2.83 16.68
CA PRO A 84 23.60 3.17 18.01
C PRO A 84 22.55 2.19 18.55
N LEU A 85 21.60 1.74 17.71
CA LEU A 85 20.53 0.82 18.12
C LEU A 85 21.06 -0.56 18.52
N ILE A 86 22.04 -1.11 17.79
CA ILE A 86 22.74 -2.35 18.17
C ILE A 86 23.48 -2.17 19.49
N TYR A 87 24.22 -1.07 19.66
CA TYR A 87 24.94 -0.79 20.89
C TYR A 87 24.01 -0.67 22.10
N PHE A 88 22.88 0.02 21.99
CA PHE A 88 21.91 0.10 23.08
C PHE A 88 21.20 -1.22 23.38
N TYR A 89 20.95 -2.06 22.38
CA TYR A 89 20.47 -3.43 22.58
C TYR A 89 21.46 -4.26 23.42
N VAL A 90 22.73 -4.26 23.02
CA VAL A 90 23.82 -4.97 23.74
C VAL A 90 24.00 -4.42 25.15
N LEU A 91 24.05 -3.08 25.31
CA LEU A 91 24.17 -2.41 26.60
C LEU A 91 23.03 -2.77 27.55
N LYS A 92 21.78 -2.81 27.06
CA LYS A 92 20.61 -3.10 27.91
C LYS A 92 20.48 -4.58 28.27
N ILE A 93 21.06 -5.49 27.48
CA ILE A 93 21.24 -6.90 27.85
C ILE A 93 22.37 -7.09 28.87
N VAL A 94 23.48 -6.36 28.72
CA VAL A 94 24.65 -6.44 29.60
C VAL A 94 24.41 -5.75 30.95
N ARG A 95 23.57 -4.70 30.99
CA ARG A 95 23.16 -3.97 32.21
C ARG A 95 21.63 -3.76 32.24
N PRO A 96 20.85 -4.77 32.66
CA PRO A 96 19.38 -4.69 32.71
C PRO A 96 18.86 -3.48 33.50
N ASP A 97 19.53 -3.12 34.60
CA ASP A 97 19.08 -2.08 35.53
C ASP A 97 19.46 -0.65 35.10
N ARG A 98 20.34 -0.49 34.10
CA ARG A 98 20.76 0.84 33.63
C ARG A 98 19.59 1.59 33.01
N VAL A 99 19.21 2.73 33.61
CA VAL A 99 18.32 3.72 32.99
C VAL A 99 19.12 4.53 31.97
N PHE A 100 18.49 4.90 30.84
CA PHE A 100 19.11 5.78 29.85
C PHE A 100 19.07 7.23 30.34
N GLY A 101 20.20 7.93 30.30
CA GLY A 101 20.32 9.34 30.72
C GLY A 101 20.47 10.30 29.54
N TRP A 102 20.51 11.61 29.80
CA TRP A 102 20.68 12.62 28.75
C TRP A 102 21.92 12.42 27.89
N LYS A 103 23.04 11.95 28.48
CA LYS A 103 24.26 11.60 27.75
C LYS A 103 24.07 10.46 26.73
N ASP A 104 23.10 9.57 26.95
CA ASP A 104 22.78 8.51 25.97
C ASP A 104 22.05 9.07 24.74
N LEU A 105 21.30 10.19 24.85
CA LEU A 105 20.62 10.80 23.70
C LEU A 105 21.58 11.38 22.66
N LEU A 106 22.83 11.71 23.04
CA LEU A 106 23.85 12.25 22.12
C LEU A 106 24.19 11.26 20.99
N HIS A 107 24.05 9.95 21.23
CA HIS A 107 24.26 8.93 20.19
C HIS A 107 23.20 8.98 19.06
N SER A 108 22.09 9.68 19.25
CA SER A 108 21.08 9.95 18.21
C SER A 108 21.41 11.15 17.32
N GLY A 109 22.42 11.96 17.68
CA GLY A 109 22.82 13.16 16.93
C GLY A 109 23.09 12.92 15.44
N PRO A 110 23.82 11.86 15.03
CA PRO A 110 24.05 11.56 13.62
C PRO A 110 22.77 11.27 12.83
N VAL A 111 21.72 10.72 13.47
CA VAL A 111 20.42 10.48 12.84
C VAL A 111 19.68 11.80 12.59
N LEU A 112 19.79 12.75 13.50
CA LEU A 112 19.23 14.09 13.30
C LEU A 112 19.95 14.85 12.18
N ALA A 113 21.25 14.62 11.99
CA ALA A 113 22.00 15.15 10.85
C ALA A 113 21.56 14.50 9.52
N GLU A 114 21.37 13.17 9.49
CA GLU A 114 20.83 12.43 8.33
C GLU A 114 19.47 12.99 7.88
N GLN A 115 18.56 13.21 8.83
CA GLN A 115 17.23 13.78 8.54
C GLN A 115 17.27 15.28 8.21
N PHE A 116 18.25 16.04 8.73
CA PHE A 116 18.43 17.45 8.35
C PHE A 116 18.95 17.60 6.91
N ILE A 117 19.87 16.72 6.48
CA ILE A 117 20.35 16.68 5.09
C ILE A 117 19.19 16.31 4.15
N LEU A 118 18.39 15.30 4.48
CA LEU A 118 17.17 14.95 3.71
C LEU A 118 16.19 16.15 3.61
N LEU A 119 16.06 16.98 4.65
CA LEU A 119 15.23 18.19 4.59
C LEU A 119 15.84 19.29 3.68
N LEU A 120 17.16 19.34 3.51
CA LEU A 120 17.82 20.21 2.54
C LEU A 120 17.62 19.69 1.11
N GLU A 121 17.76 18.39 0.89
CA GLU A 121 17.52 17.72 -0.40
C GLU A 121 16.05 17.87 -0.85
N ILE A 122 15.08 17.66 0.04
CA ILE A 122 13.66 17.95 -0.20
C ILE A 122 13.45 19.43 -0.55
N LYS A 123 14.15 20.36 0.13
CA LYS A 123 14.05 21.80 -0.12
C LYS A 123 14.66 22.22 -1.47
N GLU A 124 15.72 21.54 -1.93
CA GLU A 124 16.28 21.76 -3.27
C GLU A 124 15.39 21.16 -4.35
N SER A 125 14.93 19.91 -4.18
CA SER A 125 13.93 19.24 -5.05
C SER A 125 12.63 20.04 -5.19
N LEU A 126 12.18 20.70 -4.12
CA LEU A 126 11.04 21.65 -4.14
C LEU A 126 11.32 22.95 -4.91
N ARG A 127 12.59 23.33 -5.09
CA ARG A 127 13.02 24.56 -5.77
C ARG A 127 13.32 24.32 -7.26
N THR A 128 13.99 23.23 -7.61
CA THR A 128 14.32 22.90 -9.01
C THR A 128 13.22 22.08 -9.69
N SER A 129 12.32 21.46 -8.91
CA SER A 129 11.32 20.47 -9.35
C SER A 129 11.88 19.12 -9.82
N GLU A 130 13.18 18.89 -9.68
CA GLU A 130 13.86 17.63 -10.01
C GLU A 130 13.68 16.58 -8.89
N PRO A 131 13.82 15.27 -9.18
CA PRO A 131 13.94 14.23 -8.16
C PRO A 131 15.12 14.49 -7.21
N ILE A 132 15.03 14.04 -5.95
CA ILE A 132 16.12 14.20 -4.97
C ILE A 132 17.44 13.65 -5.50
N ASP A 133 17.40 12.48 -6.13
CA ASP A 133 18.54 11.71 -6.61
C ASP A 133 19.37 12.47 -7.67
N ASP A 134 18.72 13.38 -8.38
CA ASP A 134 19.31 14.25 -9.40
C ASP A 134 19.82 15.59 -8.83
N THR A 135 19.43 15.96 -7.60
CA THR A 135 19.85 17.23 -6.98
C THR A 135 21.35 17.29 -6.66
N LEU A 136 21.93 18.48 -6.79
CA LEU A 136 23.34 18.72 -6.49
C LEU A 136 23.68 18.42 -5.02
N THR A 137 22.77 18.75 -4.09
CA THR A 137 22.95 18.44 -2.66
C THR A 137 23.04 16.93 -2.44
N PHE A 138 22.14 16.13 -3.03
CA PHE A 138 22.19 14.67 -2.89
C PHE A 138 23.49 14.07 -3.47
N GLN A 139 23.89 14.50 -4.67
CA GLN A 139 25.12 14.01 -5.30
C GLN A 139 26.37 14.30 -4.47
N GLN A 140 26.42 15.44 -3.76
CA GLN A 140 27.53 15.80 -2.87
C GLN A 140 27.45 15.12 -1.49
N MET A 141 26.25 15.01 -0.90
CA MET A 141 26.07 14.54 0.49
C MET A 141 25.92 13.02 0.60
N SER A 142 25.35 12.35 -0.39
CA SER A 142 25.13 10.90 -0.38
C SER A 142 26.42 10.09 -0.18
N PRO A 143 27.57 10.39 -0.83
CA PRO A 143 28.84 9.69 -0.55
C PRO A 143 29.32 9.89 0.90
N VAL A 144 29.13 11.10 1.45
CA VAL A 144 29.52 11.46 2.82
C VAL A 144 28.65 10.72 3.85
N LEU A 145 27.32 10.65 3.62
CA LEU A 145 26.38 9.89 4.43
C LEU A 145 26.71 8.39 4.45
N HIS A 146 26.97 7.78 3.29
CA HIS A 146 27.36 6.37 3.21
C HIS A 146 28.65 6.07 3.98
N LEU A 147 29.67 6.94 3.87
CA LEU A 147 30.92 6.80 4.62
C LEU A 147 30.70 6.98 6.14
N ALA A 148 29.91 7.98 6.55
CA ALA A 148 29.58 8.21 7.95
C ALA A 148 28.79 7.05 8.57
N ALA A 149 27.83 6.47 7.83
CA ALA A 149 27.07 5.30 8.25
C ALA A 149 27.96 4.07 8.42
N PHE A 150 28.89 3.85 7.49
CA PHE A 150 29.87 2.78 7.56
C PHE A 150 30.76 2.88 8.81
N ILE A 151 31.32 4.08 9.07
CA ILE A 151 32.12 4.37 10.27
C ILE A 151 31.30 4.18 11.54
N SER A 152 30.06 4.72 11.59
CA SER A 152 29.15 4.60 12.73
C SER A 152 28.93 3.13 13.13
N VAL A 153 28.54 2.28 12.18
CA VAL A 153 28.26 0.87 12.45
C VAL A 153 29.50 0.13 12.98
N ILE A 154 30.69 0.37 12.41
CA ILE A 154 31.93 -0.26 12.90
C ILE A 154 32.28 0.22 14.32
N VAL A 155 32.21 1.52 14.60
CA VAL A 155 32.51 2.06 15.95
C VAL A 155 31.56 1.47 17.00
N TYR A 156 30.25 1.42 16.74
CA TYR A 156 29.28 0.85 17.68
C TYR A 156 29.36 -0.68 17.80
N LEU A 157 29.80 -1.40 16.75
CA LEU A 157 30.16 -2.83 16.86
C LEU A 157 31.36 -3.03 17.79
N VAL A 158 32.45 -2.28 17.64
CA VAL A 158 33.64 -2.36 18.52
C VAL A 158 33.27 -2.04 19.98
N LEU A 159 32.45 -1.02 20.22
CA LEU A 159 31.92 -0.71 21.56
C LEU A 159 31.05 -1.85 22.12
N SER A 160 30.24 -2.49 21.27
CA SER A 160 29.41 -3.65 21.64
C SER A 160 30.25 -4.86 22.02
N PHE A 161 31.33 -5.15 21.29
CA PHE A 161 32.26 -6.22 21.64
C PHE A 161 32.97 -5.95 22.98
N ARG A 162 33.48 -4.73 23.19
CA ARG A 162 34.08 -4.31 24.47
C ARG A 162 33.10 -4.42 25.64
N LEU A 163 31.80 -4.12 25.45
CA LEU A 163 30.77 -4.33 26.48
C LEU A 163 30.59 -5.81 26.83
N ILE A 164 30.49 -6.69 25.83
CA ILE A 164 30.32 -8.14 26.03
C ILE A 164 31.57 -8.74 26.70
N GLU A 165 32.76 -8.30 26.32
CA GLU A 165 34.01 -8.78 26.92
C GLU A 165 34.15 -8.31 28.38
N ASN A 166 33.90 -7.03 28.67
CA ASN A 166 33.91 -6.50 30.04
C ASN A 166 32.88 -7.19 30.95
N TYR A 167 31.71 -7.57 30.42
CA TYR A 167 30.74 -8.40 31.13
C TYR A 167 31.33 -9.76 31.52
N TYR A 168 32.02 -10.42 30.58
CA TYR A 168 32.67 -11.71 30.86
C TYR A 168 33.85 -11.60 31.85
N ARG A 169 34.66 -10.53 31.75
CA ARG A 169 35.75 -10.24 32.69
C ARG A 169 35.26 -9.99 34.13
N GLY A 170 34.04 -9.48 34.30
CA GLY A 170 33.45 -9.18 35.62
C GLY A 170 32.88 -10.39 36.39
N LEU A 171 32.75 -11.57 35.76
CA LEU A 171 32.14 -12.75 36.39
C LEU A 171 33.16 -13.54 37.23
N LYS A 172 33.13 -13.35 38.56
CA LYS A 172 33.93 -14.15 39.51
C LYS A 172 33.64 -15.65 39.36
N PHE A 173 34.70 -16.46 39.32
CA PHE A 173 34.60 -17.92 39.32
C PHE A 173 33.90 -18.42 40.60
N ASN A 174 33.00 -19.38 40.44
CA ASN A 174 32.47 -20.20 41.53
C ASN A 174 32.57 -21.67 41.11
N ARG A 175 32.93 -22.57 42.02
CA ARG A 175 33.30 -23.97 41.68
C ARG A 175 32.16 -24.83 41.09
N TRP A 176 30.91 -24.34 41.05
CA TRP A 176 29.73 -25.14 40.71
C TRP A 176 29.03 -24.64 39.42
N GLY A 177 29.26 -25.34 38.29
CA GLY A 177 28.38 -25.32 37.12
C GLY A 177 28.38 -24.04 36.26
N ASP A 178 29.34 -23.92 35.35
CA ASP A 178 29.69 -22.71 34.57
C ASP A 178 28.71 -22.28 33.45
N ARG A 179 27.39 -22.41 33.68
CA ARG A 179 26.34 -22.18 32.65
C ARG A 179 26.21 -20.70 32.23
N TYR A 180 26.71 -19.76 33.02
CA TYR A 180 26.60 -18.32 32.73
C TYR A 180 27.56 -17.86 31.64
N ARG A 181 28.72 -18.51 31.43
CA ARG A 181 29.68 -18.13 30.37
C ARG A 181 29.13 -18.32 28.94
N LEU A 182 28.12 -19.17 28.75
CA LEU A 182 27.49 -19.41 27.44
C LEU A 182 26.31 -18.47 27.12
N SER A 183 25.97 -17.53 28.00
CA SER A 183 24.78 -16.68 27.89
C SER A 183 24.77 -15.79 26.62
N LEU A 184 25.87 -15.09 26.35
CA LEU A 184 25.99 -14.08 25.28
C LEU A 184 26.81 -14.54 24.06
N ARG A 185 27.43 -15.72 24.07
CA ARG A 185 28.22 -16.25 22.93
C ARG A 185 27.46 -16.25 21.59
N TRP A 186 26.14 -16.44 21.62
CA TRP A 186 25.29 -16.35 20.43
C TRP A 186 25.28 -14.94 19.81
N LEU A 187 25.14 -13.91 20.65
CA LEU A 187 25.07 -12.51 20.24
C LEU A 187 26.45 -12.07 19.72
N HIS A 188 27.51 -12.42 20.44
CA HIS A 188 28.89 -12.20 19.99
C HIS A 188 29.16 -12.85 18.61
N ARG A 189 28.75 -14.11 18.40
CA ARG A 189 28.91 -14.79 17.10
C ARG A 189 28.13 -14.10 15.98
N TRP A 190 26.87 -13.71 16.22
CA TRP A 190 26.08 -13.04 15.19
C TRP A 190 26.52 -11.61 14.92
N LEU A 191 27.05 -10.89 15.92
CA LEU A 191 27.69 -9.59 15.71
C LEU A 191 29.00 -9.72 14.90
N ASN A 192 29.79 -10.79 15.09
CA ASN A 192 30.94 -11.07 14.22
C ASN A 192 30.50 -11.35 12.77
N ILE A 193 29.48 -12.19 12.55
CA ILE A 193 28.92 -12.46 11.21
C ILE A 193 28.41 -11.17 10.57
N PHE A 194 27.69 -10.33 11.33
CA PHE A 194 27.20 -9.05 10.85
C PHE A 194 28.34 -8.09 10.50
N GLY A 195 29.38 -7.99 11.33
CA GLY A 195 30.56 -7.17 11.05
C GLY A 195 31.35 -7.62 9.83
N VAL A 196 31.50 -8.94 9.61
CA VAL A 196 32.13 -9.48 8.40
C VAL A 196 31.31 -9.17 7.16
N LEU A 197 29.98 -9.33 7.21
CA LEU A 197 29.09 -8.90 6.12
C LEU A 197 29.18 -7.39 5.87
N TRP A 198 29.30 -6.56 6.92
CA TRP A 198 29.45 -5.12 6.76
C TRP A 198 30.79 -4.74 6.11
N LEU A 199 31.87 -5.47 6.39
CA LEU A 199 33.18 -5.25 5.74
C LEU A 199 33.19 -5.61 4.25
N LEU A 200 32.33 -6.54 3.79
CA LEU A 200 32.16 -6.85 2.36
C LEU A 200 31.60 -5.67 1.56
N TRP A 201 31.12 -4.60 2.20
CA TRP A 201 30.73 -3.37 1.53
C TRP A 201 31.90 -2.70 0.79
N ILE A 202 33.12 -2.77 1.34
CA ILE A 202 34.33 -2.13 0.77
C ILE A 202 34.67 -2.69 -0.63
N PRO A 203 34.85 -4.01 -0.84
CA PRO A 203 35.14 -4.53 -2.18
C PRO A 203 33.99 -4.31 -3.17
N PHE A 204 32.73 -4.33 -2.72
CA PHE A 204 31.59 -4.06 -3.60
C PHE A 204 31.53 -2.60 -4.08
N THR A 205 31.77 -1.62 -3.21
CA THR A 205 31.85 -0.20 -3.64
C THR A 205 33.09 0.05 -4.49
N ALA A 206 34.24 -0.56 -4.17
CA ALA A 206 35.44 -0.48 -4.99
C ALA A 206 35.21 -1.03 -6.42
N ILE A 207 34.55 -2.18 -6.56
CA ILE A 207 34.21 -2.75 -7.88
C ILE A 207 33.24 -1.84 -8.64
N ASN A 208 32.23 -1.26 -7.98
CA ASN A 208 31.29 -0.35 -8.64
C ASN A 208 31.96 0.94 -9.12
N TYR A 209 32.90 1.47 -8.33
CA TYR A 209 33.66 2.67 -8.65
C TYR A 209 34.69 2.43 -9.76
N PHE A 210 35.63 1.50 -9.56
CA PHE A 210 36.75 1.29 -10.48
C PHE A 210 36.39 0.52 -11.75
N TYR A 211 35.47 -0.45 -11.69
CA TYR A 211 35.14 -1.29 -12.85
C TYR A 211 33.93 -0.74 -13.61
N TYR A 212 32.86 -0.40 -12.89
CA TYR A 212 31.60 0.05 -13.50
C TYR A 212 31.46 1.57 -13.63
N HIS A 213 32.43 2.38 -13.17
CA HIS A 213 32.41 3.85 -13.29
C HIS A 213 31.10 4.45 -12.73
N ASN A 214 30.58 3.90 -11.62
CA ASN A 214 29.25 4.14 -11.04
C ASN A 214 28.03 3.81 -11.93
N ALA A 215 28.20 3.44 -13.21
CA ALA A 215 27.10 3.17 -14.15
C ALA A 215 26.23 1.94 -13.81
N ARG A 216 26.60 1.14 -12.79
CA ARG A 216 25.77 0.06 -12.23
C ARG A 216 25.14 0.40 -10.87
N GLY A 217 25.23 1.64 -10.39
CA GLY A 217 24.40 2.19 -9.31
C GLY A 217 24.31 1.31 -8.06
N ILE A 218 23.11 1.19 -7.50
CA ILE A 218 22.81 0.40 -6.28
C ILE A 218 22.82 -1.11 -6.57
N TYR A 219 22.52 -1.50 -7.81
CA TYR A 219 22.27 -2.87 -8.28
C TYR A 219 23.39 -3.87 -7.94
N ALA A 220 24.65 -3.41 -7.93
CA ALA A 220 25.79 -4.24 -7.53
C ALA A 220 25.71 -4.74 -6.07
N CYS A 221 25.12 -3.96 -5.16
CA CYS A 221 25.10 -4.24 -3.73
C CYS A 221 23.88 -5.05 -3.26
N TYR A 222 22.89 -5.32 -4.12
CA TYR A 222 21.65 -6.03 -3.79
C TYR A 222 21.83 -7.37 -3.03
N PRO A 223 22.77 -8.28 -3.39
CA PRO A 223 23.01 -9.49 -2.59
C PRO A 223 23.43 -9.19 -1.15
N LEU A 224 24.14 -8.08 -0.92
CA LEU A 224 24.64 -7.67 0.39
C LEU A 224 23.52 -7.12 1.28
N TYR A 225 22.62 -6.29 0.74
CA TYR A 225 21.40 -5.84 1.44
C TYR A 225 20.54 -7.03 1.91
N LEU A 226 20.33 -8.02 1.04
CA LEU A 226 19.58 -9.23 1.37
C LEU A 226 20.26 -10.04 2.49
N LEU A 227 21.57 -10.27 2.39
CA LEU A 227 22.35 -11.00 3.40
C LEU A 227 22.36 -10.30 4.77
N LEU A 228 22.52 -8.98 4.79
CA LEU A 228 22.49 -8.18 6.02
C LEU A 228 21.09 -8.22 6.67
N THR A 229 20.03 -8.11 5.88
CA THR A 229 18.65 -8.23 6.37
C THR A 229 18.35 -9.63 6.89
N VAL A 230 18.81 -10.69 6.22
CA VAL A 230 18.70 -12.08 6.70
C VAL A 230 19.49 -12.30 7.99
N ALA A 231 20.70 -11.74 8.12
CA ALA A 231 21.47 -11.79 9.36
C ALA A 231 20.75 -11.07 10.52
N MET A 232 20.12 -9.92 10.24
CA MET A 232 19.37 -9.17 11.26
C MET A 232 18.05 -9.85 11.65
N ILE A 233 17.37 -10.48 10.69
CA ILE A 233 16.24 -11.40 10.94
C ILE A 233 16.69 -12.55 11.84
N ARG A 234 17.88 -13.13 11.63
CA ARG A 234 18.43 -14.19 12.50
C ARG A 234 18.76 -13.71 13.91
N ILE A 235 19.39 -12.55 14.08
CA ILE A 235 19.64 -11.93 15.40
C ILE A 235 18.31 -11.73 16.13
N THR A 236 17.35 -11.11 15.46
CA THR A 236 16.00 -10.83 15.97
C THR A 236 15.23 -12.10 16.33
N ALA A 237 15.29 -13.14 15.49
CA ALA A 237 14.68 -14.43 15.77
C ALA A 237 15.29 -15.09 17.00
N VAL A 238 16.61 -15.16 17.12
CA VAL A 238 17.26 -15.79 18.29
C VAL A 238 17.01 -14.98 19.56
N ALA A 239 17.01 -13.65 19.49
CA ALA A 239 16.64 -12.78 20.61
C ALA A 239 15.22 -13.07 21.14
N PHE A 240 14.27 -13.27 20.25
CA PHE A 240 12.86 -13.48 20.58
C PHE A 240 12.50 -14.92 20.97
N LEU A 241 13.24 -15.90 20.47
CA LEU A 241 13.00 -17.33 20.70
C LEU A 241 13.74 -17.88 21.93
N LYS A 242 14.79 -17.21 22.40
CA LYS A 242 15.60 -17.68 23.54
C LYS A 242 14.86 -17.44 24.85
N PRO A 243 14.68 -18.45 25.72
CA PRO A 243 14.01 -18.27 27.00
C PRO A 243 14.81 -17.29 27.87
N GLU A 244 14.17 -16.19 28.24
CA GLU A 244 14.73 -15.22 29.16
C GLU A 244 15.00 -15.89 30.51
N LYS A 245 16.19 -15.63 31.04
CA LYS A 245 16.58 -16.02 32.39
C LYS A 245 16.81 -14.73 33.16
N GLU A 246 16.36 -14.71 34.41
CA GLU A 246 16.92 -13.79 35.38
C GLU A 246 18.44 -14.07 35.43
N VAL A 247 19.24 -13.07 35.07
CA VAL A 247 20.59 -13.00 35.62
C VAL A 247 20.36 -12.81 37.12
N PRO A 248 20.83 -13.70 38.00
CA PRO A 248 20.74 -13.44 39.42
C PRO A 248 21.48 -12.12 39.65
N ALA A 249 20.78 -11.12 40.17
CA ALA A 249 21.42 -9.89 40.61
C ALA A 249 22.58 -10.25 41.55
N HIS A 250 23.53 -9.33 41.74
CA HIS A 250 24.26 -9.35 43.00
C HIS A 250 23.23 -9.14 44.10
N VAL A 251 22.70 -10.24 44.65
CA VAL A 251 22.06 -10.28 45.96
C VAL A 251 23.09 -9.65 46.87
N PRO A 252 22.85 -8.42 47.39
CA PRO A 252 23.73 -7.89 48.41
C PRO A 252 23.68 -8.92 49.52
N VAL A 253 24.84 -9.37 50.01
CA VAL A 253 24.87 -10.11 51.26
C VAL A 253 24.56 -9.09 52.34
N LEU A 254 23.27 -8.78 52.49
CA LEU A 254 22.70 -8.14 53.66
C LEU A 254 23.26 -8.94 54.84
N PRO A 255 24.12 -8.32 55.69
CA PRO A 255 24.52 -8.97 56.91
C PRO A 255 23.22 -9.34 57.63
N LYS A 256 23.03 -10.62 57.97
CA LYS A 256 21.81 -11.07 58.66
C LYS A 256 21.58 -10.11 59.83
N SER A 257 20.52 -9.31 59.74
CA SER A 257 20.27 -8.24 60.71
C SER A 257 20.22 -8.88 62.09
N GLY A 258 21.22 -8.56 62.93
CA GLY A 258 21.36 -9.22 64.21
C GLY A 258 20.09 -9.06 65.05
N PRO A 259 19.78 -10.00 65.96
CA PRO A 259 18.63 -9.88 66.86
C PRO A 259 18.60 -8.50 67.48
N SER A 260 17.41 -7.87 67.44
CA SER A 260 17.24 -6.49 67.92
C SER A 260 17.66 -6.37 69.39
N ALA A 261 18.02 -5.16 69.83
CA ALA A 261 18.52 -4.94 71.19
C ALA A 261 17.55 -5.47 72.27
N ALA A 262 16.23 -5.38 72.03
CA ALA A 262 15.21 -5.96 72.89
C ALA A 262 15.25 -7.51 72.91
N LEU A 263 15.43 -8.16 71.75
CA LEU A 263 15.52 -9.62 71.67
C LEU A 263 16.79 -10.13 72.36
N ARG A 264 17.93 -9.45 72.18
CA ARG A 264 19.19 -9.74 72.89
C ARG A 264 19.01 -9.66 74.40
N LYS A 265 18.37 -8.61 74.92
CA LYS A 265 18.05 -8.50 76.36
C LYS A 265 17.20 -9.67 76.86
N LYS A 266 16.15 -10.07 76.14
CA LYS A 266 15.32 -11.25 76.51
C LYS A 266 16.10 -12.57 76.43
N GLY A 267 17.02 -12.74 75.49
CA GLY A 267 17.90 -13.91 75.42
C GLY A 267 18.87 -14.02 76.60
N VAL A 268 19.44 -12.91 77.06
CA VAL A 268 20.29 -12.88 78.26
C VAL A 268 19.50 -13.23 79.53
N TRP A 269 18.28 -12.69 79.68
CA TRP A 269 17.38 -13.06 80.77
C TRP A 269 17.06 -14.56 80.77
N LEU A 270 16.69 -15.14 79.62
CA LEU A 270 16.37 -16.55 79.51
C LEU A 270 17.56 -17.45 79.86
N ARG A 271 18.77 -17.11 79.38
CA ARG A 271 20.00 -17.82 79.75
C ARG A 271 20.25 -17.80 81.25
N LYS A 272 19.96 -16.68 81.93
CA LYS A 272 20.10 -16.59 83.39
C LYS A 272 19.08 -17.48 84.10
N ALA A 273 17.79 -17.38 83.79
CA ALA A 273 16.75 -18.22 84.42
C ALA A 273 16.99 -19.73 84.24
N MET A 274 17.49 -20.16 83.07
CA MET A 274 17.85 -21.58 82.83
C MET A 274 19.02 -22.08 83.71
N LEU A 275 19.89 -21.19 84.19
CA LEU A 275 21.04 -21.53 85.04
C LEU A 275 20.70 -21.41 86.53
N ASP A 276 20.06 -20.31 86.92
CA ASP A 276 19.69 -20.01 88.31
C ASP A 276 18.73 -21.07 88.88
N ASP A 277 17.61 -21.33 88.17
CA ASP A 277 16.57 -22.28 88.60
C ASP A 277 16.85 -23.74 88.14
N ARG A 278 18.00 -23.98 87.48
CA ARG A 278 18.45 -25.30 86.95
C ARG A 278 17.38 -26.11 86.19
N LEU A 279 16.45 -25.44 85.50
CA LEU A 279 15.21 -26.04 84.98
C LEU A 279 15.40 -27.26 84.04
N TYR A 280 16.59 -27.42 83.46
CA TYR A 280 16.94 -28.49 82.52
C TYR A 280 17.11 -29.90 83.11
N HIS A 281 17.24 -30.05 84.45
CA HIS A 281 17.32 -31.39 85.08
C HIS A 281 16.03 -32.20 84.94
N ASP A 282 14.88 -31.53 84.91
CA ASP A 282 13.57 -32.17 84.73
C ASP A 282 13.58 -32.98 83.43
N PRO A 283 13.47 -34.33 83.48
CA PRO A 283 13.66 -35.19 82.31
C PRO A 283 12.45 -35.19 81.36
N GLU A 284 11.29 -34.77 81.85
CA GLU A 284 10.06 -34.63 81.07
C GLU A 284 9.87 -33.19 80.55
N LEU A 285 10.77 -32.27 80.93
CA LEU A 285 10.70 -30.85 80.58
C LEU A 285 10.42 -30.64 79.09
N SER A 286 9.16 -30.33 78.84
CA SER A 286 8.67 -29.86 77.57
C SER A 286 8.83 -28.35 77.50
N LEU A 287 8.74 -27.88 76.27
CA LEU A 287 8.51 -26.49 75.93
C LEU A 287 7.40 -25.84 76.76
N THR A 288 6.20 -26.43 76.79
CA THR A 288 5.02 -25.79 77.40
C THR A 288 5.21 -25.68 78.91
N THR A 289 5.69 -26.75 79.55
CA THR A 289 6.05 -26.75 80.98
C THR A 289 7.16 -25.76 81.32
N LEU A 290 8.12 -25.52 80.42
CA LEU A 290 9.16 -24.50 80.64
C LEU A 290 8.61 -23.08 80.51
N ALA A 291 7.76 -22.83 79.51
CA ALA A 291 7.12 -21.54 79.29
C ALA A 291 6.18 -21.17 80.45
N GLU A 292 5.47 -22.17 81.01
CA GLU A 292 4.66 -22.06 82.23
C GLU A 292 5.52 -21.72 83.46
N LYS A 293 6.60 -22.48 83.72
CA LYS A 293 7.56 -22.20 84.82
C LYS A 293 8.14 -20.78 84.71
N LEU A 294 8.44 -20.31 83.50
CA LEU A 294 8.95 -18.96 83.22
C LEU A 294 7.86 -17.86 83.08
N LYS A 295 6.58 -18.20 83.24
CA LYS A 295 5.41 -17.29 83.14
C LYS A 295 5.37 -16.46 81.84
N ILE A 296 5.82 -17.03 80.71
CA ILE A 296 5.81 -16.37 79.40
C ILE A 296 5.07 -17.21 78.36
N HIS A 297 4.47 -16.55 77.37
CA HIS A 297 3.70 -17.26 76.37
C HIS A 297 4.62 -18.18 75.52
N PRO A 298 4.30 -19.47 75.30
CA PRO A 298 5.21 -20.41 74.66
C PRO A 298 5.71 -19.97 73.27
N HIS A 299 4.87 -19.28 72.48
CA HIS A 299 5.31 -18.71 71.18
C HIS A 299 6.42 -17.65 71.31
N GLU A 300 6.43 -16.86 72.39
CA GLU A 300 7.40 -15.80 72.58
C GLU A 300 8.78 -16.36 72.91
N LEU A 301 8.84 -17.40 73.78
CA LEU A 301 10.05 -18.19 74.01
C LEU A 301 10.67 -18.63 72.66
N SER A 302 9.84 -19.11 71.72
CA SER A 302 10.27 -19.53 70.37
C SER A 302 11.00 -18.43 69.62
N ARG A 303 10.47 -17.21 69.72
CA ARG A 303 10.92 -16.05 68.98
C ARG A 303 12.17 -15.46 69.60
N ILE A 304 12.24 -15.43 70.94
CA ILE A 304 13.43 -15.10 71.71
C ILE A 304 14.58 -16.00 71.25
N ILE A 305 14.36 -17.31 71.16
CA ILE A 305 15.42 -18.24 70.80
C ILE A 305 15.73 -18.24 69.31
N ASN A 306 14.77 -18.57 68.44
CA ASN A 306 15.05 -18.78 67.03
C ASN A 306 15.67 -17.50 66.41
N GLY A 307 15.36 -16.33 67.00
CA GLY A 307 16.01 -15.05 66.68
C GLY A 307 17.34 -14.76 67.41
N THR A 308 17.54 -15.15 68.68
CA THR A 308 18.74 -14.79 69.46
C THR A 308 19.83 -15.86 69.48
N PHE A 309 19.47 -17.14 69.60
CA PHE A 309 20.40 -18.27 69.63
C PHE A 309 20.48 -19.01 68.29
N GLY A 310 19.52 -18.83 67.38
CA GLY A 310 19.56 -19.35 66.00
C GLY A 310 19.44 -20.88 65.88
N LYS A 311 19.28 -21.60 66.99
CA LYS A 311 18.97 -23.02 67.06
C LYS A 311 17.45 -23.27 66.98
N ASN A 312 17.11 -24.53 66.74
CA ASN A 312 15.78 -25.13 66.91
C ASN A 312 15.48 -25.40 68.40
N PHE A 313 14.63 -26.46 68.60
CA PHE A 313 13.19 -27.93 70.60
C PHE A 313 13.82 -28.77 71.81
N ASN A 314 14.13 -30.05 71.63
CA ASN A 314 14.74 -30.85 72.69
C ASN A 314 16.15 -30.36 73.04
N ASP A 315 16.83 -29.70 72.11
CA ASP A 315 18.28 -29.62 72.09
C ASP A 315 18.78 -28.17 72.17
N PHE A 316 18.71 -27.44 73.30
CA PHE A 316 17.90 -27.48 74.53
C PHE A 316 18.65 -27.02 75.81
N VAL A 317 18.22 -27.33 77.03
CA VAL A 317 17.64 -28.61 77.44
C VAL A 317 18.65 -29.70 77.06
N ASN A 318 18.52 -30.55 76.05
CA ASN A 318 19.63 -31.43 75.61
C ASN A 318 20.85 -30.68 75.07
N GLU A 319 20.73 -29.38 74.80
CA GLU A 319 21.90 -28.53 74.96
C GLU A 319 22.23 -28.41 76.47
N TYR A 320 21.77 -27.42 77.25
CA TYR A 320 22.19 -27.15 78.66
C TYR A 320 22.47 -28.37 79.58
N ARG A 321 21.75 -29.49 79.46
CA ARG A 321 22.01 -30.78 80.12
C ARG A 321 23.42 -31.34 79.89
N ILE A 322 23.98 -31.32 78.67
CA ILE A 322 25.35 -31.84 78.45
C ILE A 322 26.39 -30.94 79.13
N GLN A 323 26.05 -29.68 79.46
CA GLN A 323 26.93 -28.77 80.20
C GLN A 323 27.23 -29.38 81.56
N GLU A 324 26.17 -29.81 82.21
CA GLU A 324 26.21 -30.48 83.50
C GLU A 324 26.74 -31.92 83.42
N VAL A 325 26.48 -32.65 82.32
CA VAL A 325 27.16 -33.94 82.07
C VAL A 325 28.66 -33.75 81.98
N THR A 326 29.14 -32.71 81.29
CA THR A 326 30.59 -32.44 81.20
C THR A 326 31.18 -32.00 82.54
N LEU A 327 30.49 -31.16 83.33
CA LEU A 327 30.82 -30.87 84.74
C LEU A 327 31.04 -32.17 85.53
N LYS A 328 30.05 -33.06 85.52
CA LYS A 328 30.06 -34.34 86.26
C LYS A 328 31.02 -35.37 85.68
N MET A 329 31.52 -35.20 84.45
CA MET A 329 32.61 -36.01 83.90
C MET A 329 34.01 -35.48 84.28
N GLN A 330 34.08 -34.31 84.91
CA GLN A 330 35.31 -33.62 85.32
C GLN A 330 35.45 -33.55 86.85
N ASP A 331 34.35 -33.68 87.60
CA ASP A 331 34.29 -33.77 89.05
C ASP A 331 34.47 -35.22 89.54
N THR A 332 35.48 -35.46 90.38
CA THR A 332 35.82 -36.76 90.97
C THR A 332 34.70 -37.36 91.85
N ASN A 333 33.79 -36.53 92.39
CA ASN A 333 32.65 -37.00 93.19
C ASN A 333 31.62 -37.83 92.39
N TYR A 334 31.68 -37.75 91.05
CA TYR A 334 30.76 -38.40 90.14
C TYR A 334 31.38 -39.60 89.40
N ASP A 335 32.66 -39.94 89.62
CA ASP A 335 33.30 -41.12 89.02
C ASP A 335 32.65 -42.46 89.43
N ARG A 336 31.90 -42.46 90.55
CA ARG A 336 31.03 -43.56 91.00
C ARG A 336 29.79 -43.80 90.13
N LEU A 337 29.41 -42.87 89.25
CA LEU A 337 28.28 -43.02 88.34
C LEU A 337 28.74 -43.52 86.96
N THR A 338 27.95 -44.41 86.36
CA THR A 338 28.16 -44.80 84.96
C THR A 338 27.92 -43.62 84.02
N MET A 339 28.51 -43.66 82.83
CA MET A 339 28.31 -42.66 81.76
C MET A 339 26.81 -42.39 81.46
N LEU A 340 25.96 -43.39 81.67
CA LEU A 340 24.52 -43.28 81.47
C LEU A 340 23.80 -42.75 82.72
N GLY A 341 24.27 -43.11 83.92
CA GLY A 341 23.80 -42.52 85.18
C GLY A 341 24.03 -41.00 85.24
N ILE A 342 25.22 -40.53 84.83
CA ILE A 342 25.51 -39.09 84.72
C ILE A 342 24.55 -38.40 83.72
N ALA A 343 24.22 -39.07 82.62
CA ALA A 343 23.26 -38.52 81.64
C ALA A 343 21.84 -38.41 82.22
N PHE A 344 21.35 -39.43 82.92
CA PHE A 344 20.04 -39.42 83.59
C PHE A 344 19.97 -38.37 84.72
N ASP A 345 21.02 -38.26 85.54
CA ASP A 345 21.13 -37.29 86.64
C ASP A 345 21.20 -35.82 86.16
N SER A 346 21.64 -35.61 84.92
CA SER A 346 21.53 -34.35 84.17
C SER A 346 20.33 -34.31 83.21
N GLY A 347 19.25 -35.05 83.51
CA GLY A 347 17.94 -34.89 82.86
C GLY A 347 17.78 -35.51 81.47
N PHE A 348 18.72 -36.28 80.93
CA PHE A 348 18.44 -37.05 79.72
C PHE A 348 17.49 -38.20 80.01
N ASN A 349 16.47 -38.40 79.17
CA ASN A 349 15.56 -39.54 79.25
C ASN A 349 15.88 -40.67 78.25
N SER A 350 16.90 -40.52 77.40
CA SER A 350 17.23 -41.49 76.35
C SER A 350 18.72 -41.56 76.01
N LYS A 351 19.26 -42.79 75.97
CA LYS A 351 20.63 -43.13 75.56
C LYS A 351 20.96 -42.74 74.12
N SER A 352 19.99 -42.84 73.19
CA SER A 352 20.21 -42.51 71.79
C SER A 352 20.25 -41.00 71.58
N THR A 353 19.34 -40.26 72.22
CA THR A 353 19.34 -38.80 72.25
C THR A 353 20.62 -38.27 72.87
N PHE A 354 21.01 -38.80 74.04
CA PHE A 354 22.26 -38.46 74.71
C PHE A 354 23.48 -38.65 73.80
N ASN A 355 23.70 -39.88 73.29
CA ASN A 355 24.87 -40.17 72.45
C ASN A 355 24.92 -39.33 71.17
N ARG A 356 23.76 -39.03 70.56
CA ARG A 356 23.66 -38.20 69.36
C ARG A 356 24.01 -36.74 69.69
N THR A 357 23.29 -36.12 70.61
CA THR A 357 23.46 -34.70 70.93
C THR A 357 24.83 -34.42 71.58
N PHE A 358 25.39 -35.34 72.36
CA PHE A 358 26.76 -35.25 72.86
C PHE A 358 27.78 -35.20 71.71
N ARG A 359 27.64 -36.07 70.70
CA ARG A 359 28.56 -36.12 69.55
C ARG A 359 28.39 -34.96 68.60
N GLU A 360 27.17 -34.49 68.38
CA GLU A 360 26.88 -33.31 67.54
C GLU A 360 27.55 -32.04 68.07
N ILE A 361 27.84 -31.96 69.38
CA ILE A 361 28.22 -30.70 70.03
C ILE A 361 29.62 -30.75 70.68
N THR A 362 30.14 -31.93 71.07
CA THR A 362 31.57 -32.11 71.41
C THR A 362 32.43 -32.56 70.22
N GLY A 363 31.81 -33.02 69.13
CA GLY A 363 32.49 -33.69 68.01
C GLY A 363 32.92 -35.14 68.30
N LYS A 364 32.83 -35.61 69.56
CA LYS A 364 33.37 -36.89 70.03
C LYS A 364 32.27 -37.78 70.63
N SER A 365 32.48 -39.10 70.73
CA SER A 365 31.56 -39.94 71.51
C SER A 365 31.75 -39.68 73.01
N PRO A 366 30.75 -39.90 73.87
CA PRO A 366 30.93 -39.71 75.32
C PRO A 366 32.11 -40.50 75.90
N ALA A 367 32.33 -41.74 75.44
CA ALA A 367 33.46 -42.57 75.85
C ALA A 367 34.82 -42.01 75.39
N ALA A 368 34.92 -41.55 74.13
CA ALA A 368 36.13 -40.87 73.65
C ALA A 368 36.37 -39.57 74.42
N TYR A 369 35.31 -38.81 74.74
CA TYR A 369 35.42 -37.57 75.50
C TYR A 369 35.86 -37.82 76.95
N LYS A 370 35.31 -38.80 77.69
CA LYS A 370 35.83 -39.11 79.04
C LYS A 370 37.27 -39.66 79.02
N ASN A 371 37.66 -40.37 77.96
CA ASN A 371 39.06 -40.76 77.76
C ASN A 371 39.97 -39.55 77.47
N ASP A 372 39.48 -38.55 76.72
CA ASP A 372 40.20 -37.30 76.46
C ASP A 372 40.17 -36.33 77.65
N LEU A 373 39.21 -36.43 78.58
CA LEU A 373 39.20 -35.68 79.84
C LEU A 373 40.29 -36.17 80.81
N LYS A 374 40.69 -37.45 80.71
CA LYS A 374 41.97 -37.91 81.30
C LYS A 374 43.21 -37.31 80.62
N LYS A 375 43.04 -36.42 79.64
CA LYS A 375 44.07 -35.67 78.91
C LYS A 375 43.70 -34.19 78.67
N GLY A 376 42.91 -33.57 79.56
CA GLY A 376 42.72 -32.11 79.52
C GLY A 376 41.41 -31.62 80.11
N GLY A 377 41.49 -30.48 80.80
CA GLY A 377 40.39 -29.82 81.49
C GLY A 377 39.39 -29.06 80.61
N PRO A 378 38.51 -28.24 81.24
CA PRO A 378 37.11 -28.12 80.81
C PRO A 378 36.77 -26.83 80.02
N THR A 379 35.68 -26.71 79.24
CA THR A 379 34.31 -26.45 79.73
C THR A 379 33.27 -26.25 78.58
N TYR A 380 32.02 -26.63 78.81
CA TYR A 380 30.75 -25.87 78.62
C TYR A 380 30.58 -24.95 77.36
N HIS A 381 30.17 -25.40 76.16
CA HIS A 381 28.93 -26.14 75.85
C HIS A 381 27.65 -25.31 76.26
N LEU A 382 26.67 -24.98 75.37
CA LEU A 382 25.19 -25.02 75.70
C LEU A 382 24.24 -23.81 75.17
N SER A 383 22.90 -23.89 74.83
CA SER A 383 22.08 -22.67 74.34
C SER A 383 20.48 -22.37 74.36
N PRO A 384 19.44 -23.09 73.81
CA PRO A 384 18.30 -22.48 73.00
C PRO A 384 16.73 -22.75 73.24
N TYR A 385 15.93 -23.20 72.21
CA TYR A 385 14.49 -23.60 71.86
C TYR A 385 13.04 -23.02 72.22
N SER A 386 12.16 -22.88 71.17
CA SER A 386 10.66 -23.16 71.04
C SER A 386 9.56 -22.29 71.74
N ARG A 387 8.22 -22.22 71.42
CA ARG A 387 7.13 -22.51 70.38
C ARG A 387 5.75 -22.48 71.15
N SER A 388 4.48 -22.28 70.77
CA SER A 388 3.63 -21.68 69.70
C SER A 388 2.17 -21.54 70.28
N ALA A 389 1.34 -20.52 69.98
CA ALA A 389 -0.16 -20.55 70.07
C ALA A 389 -0.82 -19.24 69.51
N ALA A 390 -2.15 -19.26 69.29
CA ALA A 390 -2.90 -18.27 68.48
C ALA A 390 -4.38 -18.08 68.90
N ILE A 391 -5.06 -17.06 68.34
CA ILE A 391 -6.53 -16.81 68.39
C ILE A 391 -7.02 -16.38 66.99
N ILE A 392 -8.29 -16.66 66.64
CA ILE A 392 -8.98 -16.27 65.40
C ILE A 392 -10.29 -15.54 65.74
N SER A 393 -10.73 -14.59 64.91
CA SER A 393 -12.12 -14.11 64.88
C SER A 393 -12.59 -13.84 63.45
N TYR A 394 -13.91 -13.82 63.24
CA TYR A 394 -14.59 -13.52 61.97
C TYR A 394 -15.53 -12.32 62.14
N GLN A 395 -15.77 -11.58 61.06
CA GLN A 395 -16.91 -10.65 60.92
C GLN A 395 -17.46 -10.70 59.49
N GLU A 396 -18.79 -10.62 59.37
CA GLU A 396 -19.50 -10.43 58.10
C GLU A 396 -20.08 -9.01 58.02
N ALA A 397 -20.33 -8.51 56.81
CA ALA A 397 -20.98 -7.21 56.57
C ALA A 397 -21.99 -7.32 55.41
N LYS A 398 -23.17 -6.70 55.58
CA LYS A 398 -24.24 -6.69 54.56
C LYS A 398 -23.97 -5.62 53.49
N PRO A 399 -24.18 -5.91 52.18
CA PRO A 399 -24.04 -4.92 51.12
C PRO A 399 -25.35 -4.16 50.85
N ASN A 400 -25.29 -2.82 50.89
CA ASN A 400 -26.34 -1.96 50.33
C ASN A 400 -26.14 -1.77 48.81
N TRP A 401 -27.23 -1.77 48.05
CA TRP A 401 -27.24 -1.43 46.62
C TRP A 401 -28.08 -0.16 46.38
N PRO A 402 -27.58 0.85 45.65
CA PRO A 402 -28.36 2.05 45.33
C PRO A 402 -29.40 1.76 44.23
N THR A 403 -30.56 2.42 44.32
CA THR A 403 -31.74 2.21 43.48
C THR A 403 -31.83 3.14 42.27
N ASP A 404 -30.71 3.74 41.84
CA ASP A 404 -30.66 4.60 40.67
C ASP A 404 -31.09 3.87 39.39
N LYS A 405 -32.18 4.33 38.76
CA LYS A 405 -32.58 3.86 37.42
C LYS A 405 -31.49 4.21 36.41
N VAL A 406 -30.67 3.21 36.05
CA VAL A 406 -29.52 3.35 35.14
C VAL A 406 -29.94 3.95 33.80
N ASN A 407 -29.73 5.26 33.66
CA ASN A 407 -30.15 6.01 32.48
C ASN A 407 -29.41 5.49 31.23
N ARG A 408 -30.10 5.42 30.08
CA ARG A 408 -29.64 4.77 28.83
C ARG A 408 -28.26 5.25 28.37
N ASN A 409 -27.91 6.50 28.67
CA ASN A 409 -26.63 7.12 28.34
C ASN A 409 -25.44 6.53 29.14
N TYR A 410 -25.65 6.10 30.39
CA TYR A 410 -24.60 5.43 31.20
C TYR A 410 -24.18 4.10 30.58
N MET A 411 -25.12 3.33 30.04
CA MET A 411 -24.85 2.05 29.36
C MET A 411 -23.97 2.27 28.12
N PHE A 412 -24.28 3.28 27.29
CA PHE A 412 -23.47 3.61 26.11
C PHE A 412 -22.05 4.06 26.48
N LYS A 413 -21.92 4.96 27.47
CA LYS A 413 -20.62 5.40 28.01
C LYS A 413 -19.78 4.24 28.54
N ASN A 414 -20.42 3.24 29.17
CA ASN A 414 -19.75 2.03 29.64
C ASN A 414 -19.29 1.12 28.47
N TYR A 415 -20.13 0.87 27.46
CA TYR A 415 -19.75 0.09 26.28
C TYR A 415 -18.56 0.70 25.53
N LEU A 416 -18.56 2.03 25.35
CA LEU A 416 -17.46 2.75 24.69
C LEU A 416 -16.15 2.66 25.54
N LYS A 417 -16.26 2.83 26.86
CA LYS A 417 -15.14 2.63 27.81
C LYS A 417 -14.58 1.19 27.78
N ILE A 418 -15.44 0.18 27.60
CA ILE A 418 -15.05 -1.23 27.45
C ILE A 418 -14.31 -1.45 26.13
N GLY A 419 -14.83 -0.94 25.02
CA GLY A 419 -14.18 -1.03 23.69
C GLY A 419 -12.78 -0.41 23.68
N TRP A 420 -12.65 0.82 24.18
CA TRP A 420 -11.36 1.51 24.33
C TRP A 420 -10.37 0.73 25.21
N ARG A 421 -10.84 0.18 26.35
CA ARG A 421 -10.00 -0.63 27.24
C ARG A 421 -9.51 -1.92 26.57
N ASN A 422 -10.33 -2.57 25.73
CA ASN A 422 -9.90 -3.75 24.95
C ASN A 422 -8.83 -3.38 23.93
N LEU A 423 -9.02 -2.29 23.18
CA LEU A 423 -8.09 -1.77 22.19
C LEU A 423 -6.69 -1.52 22.79
N VAL A 424 -6.61 -0.83 23.93
CA VAL A 424 -5.33 -0.54 24.61
C VAL A 424 -4.72 -1.79 25.24
N ARG A 425 -5.53 -2.73 25.75
CA ARG A 425 -5.07 -3.97 26.43
C ARG A 425 -4.50 -5.00 25.45
N GLN A 426 -5.00 -5.08 24.21
CA GLN A 426 -4.74 -6.21 23.31
C GLN A 426 -4.02 -5.84 22.00
N ARG A 427 -3.13 -4.84 22.09
CA ARG A 427 -2.44 -4.07 21.04
C ARG A 427 -2.14 -4.76 19.70
N LEU A 428 -1.50 -5.93 19.67
CA LEU A 428 -1.07 -6.58 18.40
C LEU A 428 -2.25 -6.79 17.42
N TYR A 429 -3.35 -7.32 17.92
CA TYR A 429 -4.59 -7.51 17.16
C TYR A 429 -5.27 -6.19 16.84
N SER A 430 -5.22 -5.23 17.78
CA SER A 430 -5.84 -3.93 17.57
C SER A 430 -5.13 -3.20 16.44
N PHE A 431 -3.80 -3.32 16.37
CA PHE A 431 -3.00 -2.92 15.22
C PHE A 431 -3.43 -3.66 13.94
N ILE A 432 -3.47 -5.00 13.92
CA ILE A 432 -3.86 -5.79 12.72
C ILE A 432 -5.26 -5.42 12.21
N ASN A 433 -6.27 -5.41 13.07
CA ASN A 433 -7.65 -5.08 12.70
C ASN A 433 -7.78 -3.62 12.26
N ILE A 434 -7.13 -2.66 12.93
CA ILE A 434 -7.24 -1.23 12.58
C ILE A 434 -6.49 -0.94 11.28
N SER A 435 -5.25 -1.41 11.13
CA SER A 435 -4.47 -1.18 9.90
C SER A 435 -5.10 -1.90 8.70
N GLY A 436 -5.54 -3.15 8.85
CA GLY A 436 -6.22 -3.89 7.79
C GLY A 436 -7.53 -3.23 7.34
N LEU A 437 -8.36 -2.80 8.28
CA LEU A 437 -9.61 -2.10 7.95
C LEU A 437 -9.33 -0.68 7.41
N ALA A 438 -8.33 0.03 7.93
CA ALA A 438 -7.97 1.38 7.46
C ALA A 438 -7.42 1.40 6.03
N VAL A 439 -6.59 0.41 5.67
CA VAL A 439 -6.08 0.28 4.28
C VAL A 439 -7.20 -0.12 3.33
N GLY A 440 -8.05 -1.10 3.70
CA GLY A 440 -9.22 -1.47 2.89
C GLY A 440 -10.21 -0.31 2.72
N LEU A 441 -10.44 0.47 3.77
CA LEU A 441 -11.25 1.70 3.72
C LEU A 441 -10.61 2.77 2.86
N ALA A 442 -9.30 3.05 2.98
CA ALA A 442 -8.61 4.06 2.18
C ALA A 442 -8.70 3.75 0.68
N VAL A 443 -8.48 2.49 0.29
CA VAL A 443 -8.68 2.05 -1.11
C VAL A 443 -10.12 2.22 -1.55
N CYS A 444 -11.10 1.79 -0.74
CA CYS A 444 -12.51 1.96 -1.08
C CYS A 444 -12.91 3.44 -1.19
N MET A 445 -12.40 4.32 -0.31
CA MET A 445 -12.62 5.77 -0.37
C MET A 445 -12.07 6.36 -1.67
N LEU A 446 -10.82 6.04 -2.04
CA LEU A 446 -10.19 6.54 -3.26
C LEU A 446 -10.93 6.11 -4.53
N ILE A 447 -11.40 4.85 -4.58
CA ILE A 447 -12.20 4.36 -5.70
C ILE A 447 -13.60 5.00 -5.71
N SER A 448 -14.26 5.13 -4.56
CA SER A 448 -15.56 5.82 -4.46
C SER A 448 -15.46 7.31 -4.81
N LEU A 449 -14.33 7.98 -4.51
CA LEU A 449 -14.06 9.35 -4.94
C LEU A 449 -13.90 9.45 -6.46
N TYR A 450 -13.19 8.51 -7.10
CA TYR A 450 -13.11 8.43 -8.56
C TYR A 450 -14.49 8.25 -9.19
N VAL A 451 -15.21 7.19 -8.80
CA VAL A 451 -16.52 6.84 -9.37
C VAL A 451 -17.56 7.96 -9.12
N ALA A 452 -17.49 8.65 -7.99
CA ALA A 452 -18.33 9.81 -7.72
C ALA A 452 -17.94 11.04 -8.55
N HIS A 453 -16.65 11.26 -8.83
CA HIS A 453 -16.16 12.36 -9.67
C HIS A 453 -16.61 12.18 -11.11
N GLU A 454 -16.35 11.00 -11.70
CA GLU A 454 -16.80 10.58 -13.03
C GLU A 454 -18.33 10.68 -13.20
N HIS A 455 -19.11 10.21 -12.22
CA HIS A 455 -20.57 10.36 -12.26
C HIS A 455 -21.06 11.79 -11.95
N SER A 456 -20.20 12.71 -11.52
CA SER A 456 -20.57 14.11 -11.23
C SER A 456 -20.43 15.06 -12.41
N TYR A 457 -19.89 14.59 -13.55
CA TYR A 457 -19.65 15.42 -14.73
C TYR A 457 -20.89 16.21 -15.15
N ASP A 458 -20.69 17.51 -15.41
CA ASP A 458 -21.68 18.50 -15.87
C ASP A 458 -22.91 18.71 -14.97
N ARG A 459 -23.04 18.00 -13.84
CA ARG A 459 -24.14 18.15 -12.86
C ARG A 459 -24.16 19.48 -12.11
N PHE A 460 -23.13 20.31 -12.26
CA PHE A 460 -23.10 21.66 -11.66
C PHE A 460 -23.89 22.69 -12.49
N HIS A 461 -24.28 22.37 -13.73
CA HIS A 461 -25.13 23.26 -14.52
C HIS A 461 -26.61 23.17 -14.12
N LYS A 462 -27.24 24.33 -13.88
CA LYS A 462 -28.61 24.46 -13.34
C LYS A 462 -29.70 23.75 -14.16
N ASN A 463 -29.49 23.60 -15.48
CA ASN A 463 -30.44 23.01 -16.43
C ASN A 463 -29.96 21.65 -17.00
N ALA A 464 -28.93 21.01 -16.44
CA ALA A 464 -28.22 19.90 -17.09
C ALA A 464 -29.11 18.69 -17.49
N ASP A 465 -30.21 18.46 -16.77
CA ASP A 465 -31.18 17.39 -17.05
C ASP A 465 -32.14 17.69 -18.22
N ARG A 466 -32.24 18.96 -18.62
CA ARG A 466 -33.04 19.47 -19.75
C ARG A 466 -32.22 19.79 -21.01
N ILE A 467 -30.89 19.68 -20.95
CA ILE A 467 -30.00 19.91 -22.09
C ILE A 467 -29.75 18.59 -22.84
N PHE A 468 -29.99 18.60 -24.15
CA PHE A 468 -29.80 17.46 -25.05
C PHE A 468 -29.00 17.87 -26.28
N ARG A 469 -28.20 16.95 -26.82
CA ARG A 469 -27.52 17.10 -28.11
C ARG A 469 -28.26 16.30 -29.19
N PRO A 470 -28.64 16.88 -30.33
CA PRO A 470 -29.01 16.10 -31.50
C PRO A 470 -27.75 15.48 -32.09
N PHE A 471 -27.84 14.20 -32.46
CA PHE A 471 -26.85 13.51 -33.28
C PHE A 471 -27.57 12.77 -34.40
N ALA A 472 -26.89 12.53 -35.52
CA ALA A 472 -27.45 11.78 -36.63
C ALA A 472 -26.63 10.52 -36.88
N GLU A 473 -27.29 9.36 -36.93
CA GLU A 473 -26.72 8.12 -37.45
C GLU A 473 -27.10 8.02 -38.93
N THR A 474 -26.15 7.92 -39.87
CA THR A 474 -26.47 7.52 -41.25
C THR A 474 -25.97 6.12 -41.53
N LYS A 475 -26.81 5.27 -42.12
CA LYS A 475 -26.43 3.91 -42.54
C LYS A 475 -25.99 3.89 -44.00
N ILE A 476 -24.69 3.88 -44.22
CA ILE A 476 -24.12 3.69 -45.56
C ILE A 476 -23.61 2.26 -45.66
N ASN A 477 -24.32 1.46 -46.45
CA ASN A 477 -23.92 0.13 -46.93
C ASN A 477 -23.55 -0.81 -45.77
N GLY A 478 -24.53 -1.03 -44.88
CA GLY A 478 -24.41 -1.85 -43.66
C GLY A 478 -23.77 -1.11 -42.48
N ASN A 479 -22.78 -0.27 -42.73
CA ASN A 479 -22.06 0.48 -41.70
C ASN A 479 -22.87 1.69 -41.20
N THR A 480 -22.93 1.89 -39.88
CA THR A 480 -23.47 3.12 -39.28
C THR A 480 -22.34 4.13 -39.13
N ILE A 481 -22.50 5.32 -39.70
CA ILE A 481 -21.61 6.48 -39.49
C ILE A 481 -22.33 7.45 -38.56
N ASN A 482 -21.70 7.78 -37.43
CA ASN A 482 -22.27 8.72 -36.45
C ASN A 482 -21.77 10.15 -36.74
N MET A 483 -22.70 11.07 -36.99
CA MET A 483 -22.46 12.51 -37.01
C MET A 483 -22.66 13.08 -35.60
N ASP A 484 -21.59 13.05 -34.80
CA ASP A 484 -21.54 13.64 -33.45
C ASP A 484 -21.65 15.18 -33.46
N HIS A 485 -21.32 15.80 -34.61
CA HIS A 485 -21.25 17.26 -34.82
C HIS A 485 -22.19 17.68 -35.97
N MET A 486 -22.74 18.90 -35.85
CA MET A 486 -23.81 19.45 -36.68
C MET A 486 -23.38 20.74 -37.38
N SER A 487 -24.15 21.14 -38.39
CA SER A 487 -23.97 22.41 -39.10
C SER A 487 -24.23 23.63 -38.20
N TYR A 488 -23.62 24.76 -38.55
CA TYR A 488 -23.88 26.04 -37.92
C TYR A 488 -25.37 26.45 -38.04
N ALA A 489 -26.04 26.05 -39.13
CA ALA A 489 -27.46 26.31 -39.38
C ALA A 489 -28.41 25.47 -38.48
N SER A 490 -27.97 24.30 -38.00
CA SER A 490 -28.84 23.35 -37.28
C SER A 490 -29.49 23.95 -36.04
N GLY A 491 -28.72 24.61 -35.16
CA GLY A 491 -29.21 25.21 -33.91
C GLY A 491 -30.40 26.17 -34.09
N PRO A 492 -30.27 27.26 -34.88
CA PRO A 492 -31.36 28.20 -35.10
C PRO A 492 -32.56 27.59 -35.84
N ILE A 493 -32.35 26.73 -36.84
CA ILE A 493 -33.46 26.08 -37.57
C ILE A 493 -34.28 25.20 -36.61
N ILE A 494 -33.61 24.41 -35.75
CA ILE A 494 -34.30 23.56 -34.78
C ILE A 494 -35.12 24.40 -33.79
N LYS A 495 -34.55 25.49 -33.23
CA LYS A 495 -35.30 26.36 -32.30
C LYS A 495 -36.49 27.06 -32.96
N GLN A 496 -36.38 27.46 -34.23
CA GLN A 496 -37.48 28.09 -34.98
C GLN A 496 -38.60 27.10 -35.34
N THR A 497 -38.26 25.84 -35.61
CA THR A 497 -39.21 24.82 -36.12
C THR A 497 -39.80 23.91 -35.04
N GLN A 498 -39.19 23.83 -33.85
CA GLN A 498 -39.59 22.91 -32.78
C GLN A 498 -39.95 23.66 -31.48
N PRO A 499 -41.23 24.00 -31.25
CA PRO A 499 -41.67 24.78 -30.08
C PRO A 499 -41.40 24.16 -28.69
N VAL A 500 -40.91 22.93 -28.62
CA VAL A 500 -40.44 22.27 -27.38
C VAL A 500 -39.03 22.71 -26.95
N VAL A 501 -38.27 23.33 -27.86
CA VAL A 501 -36.95 23.90 -27.57
C VAL A 501 -37.11 25.29 -26.98
N GLU A 502 -36.57 25.49 -25.78
CA GLU A 502 -36.52 26.76 -25.06
C GLU A 502 -35.37 27.64 -25.58
N ASP A 503 -34.18 27.05 -25.73
CA ASP A 503 -33.00 27.73 -26.27
C ASP A 503 -31.99 26.77 -26.93
N TYR A 504 -31.00 27.31 -27.65
CA TYR A 504 -29.88 26.55 -28.19
C TYR A 504 -28.52 27.21 -27.89
N MET A 505 -27.46 26.42 -27.96
CA MET A 505 -26.08 26.87 -27.86
C MET A 505 -25.21 26.07 -28.83
N ARG A 506 -24.46 26.74 -29.71
CA ARG A 506 -23.45 26.10 -30.57
C ARG A 506 -22.06 26.37 -30.03
N THR A 507 -21.27 25.31 -29.83
CA THR A 507 -19.84 25.44 -29.51
C THR A 507 -18.98 24.70 -30.53
N LEU A 508 -17.74 25.13 -30.69
CA LEU A 508 -16.74 24.47 -31.54
C LEU A 508 -15.39 24.50 -30.83
N HIS A 509 -14.90 23.34 -30.43
CA HIS A 509 -13.53 23.19 -29.94
C HIS A 509 -12.58 23.31 -31.13
N TYR A 510 -11.69 24.32 -31.12
CA TYR A 510 -10.78 24.57 -32.23
C TYR A 510 -9.65 23.53 -32.22
N PHE A 511 -9.71 22.56 -33.13
CA PHE A 511 -8.88 21.35 -33.12
C PHE A 511 -7.44 21.57 -33.62
N MET A 512 -7.10 22.74 -34.18
CA MET A 512 -5.72 23.08 -34.55
C MET A 512 -5.03 23.82 -33.39
N PRO A 513 -3.72 23.60 -33.14
CA PRO A 513 -3.00 24.33 -32.12
C PRO A 513 -3.03 25.84 -32.39
N SER A 514 -3.58 26.63 -31.47
CA SER A 514 -3.67 28.09 -31.61
C SER A 514 -2.48 28.75 -30.90
N VAL A 515 -1.89 29.81 -31.49
CA VAL A 515 -0.76 30.51 -30.85
C VAL A 515 -1.23 31.85 -30.30
N VAL A 516 -1.23 31.99 -28.98
CA VAL A 516 -1.71 33.19 -28.28
C VAL A 516 -0.52 34.05 -27.84
N ILE A 517 -0.59 35.33 -28.18
CA ILE A 517 0.44 36.35 -27.93
C ILE A 517 -0.23 37.55 -27.24
N ASN A 518 0.39 38.06 -26.17
CA ASN A 518 0.04 39.38 -25.62
C ASN A 518 0.78 40.47 -26.43
N PRO A 519 0.09 41.38 -27.15
CA PRO A 519 0.75 42.43 -27.94
C PRO A 519 1.60 43.40 -27.12
N SER A 520 1.32 43.54 -25.82
CA SER A 520 2.09 44.39 -24.90
C SER A 520 3.32 43.68 -24.30
N LYS A 521 3.44 42.36 -24.48
CA LYS A 521 4.51 41.50 -23.96
C LYS A 521 4.78 40.38 -24.99
N PRO A 522 5.35 40.70 -26.17
CA PRO A 522 5.45 39.78 -27.30
C PRO A 522 6.29 38.52 -27.03
N GLU A 523 7.14 38.55 -26.02
CA GLU A 523 7.87 37.41 -25.47
C GLU A 523 6.95 36.37 -24.79
N LEU A 524 5.76 36.76 -24.32
CA LEU A 524 4.74 35.85 -23.78
C LEU A 524 3.90 35.23 -24.90
N LYS A 525 4.57 34.39 -25.70
CA LYS A 525 4.01 33.60 -26.81
C LYS A 525 3.93 32.14 -26.42
N PHE A 526 2.73 31.56 -26.42
CA PHE A 526 2.54 30.12 -26.15
C PHE A 526 1.50 29.52 -27.10
N THR A 527 1.65 28.22 -27.36
CA THR A 527 0.60 27.41 -28.00
C THR A 527 -0.45 27.02 -26.96
N GLU A 528 -1.72 27.14 -27.34
CA GLU A 528 -2.90 26.90 -26.52
C GLU A 528 -3.88 26.01 -27.30
N ASN A 529 -4.23 24.87 -26.69
CA ASN A 529 -5.05 23.82 -27.32
C ASN A 529 -6.50 23.79 -26.78
N LYS A 530 -6.87 24.73 -25.90
CA LYS A 530 -8.22 24.83 -25.28
C LYS A 530 -8.92 26.14 -25.68
N LEU A 531 -8.94 26.40 -26.98
CA LEU A 531 -9.72 27.48 -27.60
C LEU A 531 -11.10 26.94 -28.00
N LEU A 532 -12.15 27.51 -27.39
CA LEU A 532 -13.54 27.19 -27.65
C LEU A 532 -14.19 28.39 -28.37
N PHE A 533 -14.89 28.16 -29.47
CA PHE A 533 -15.80 29.14 -30.06
C PHE A 533 -17.23 28.87 -29.55
N ALA A 534 -17.98 29.91 -29.20
CA ALA A 534 -19.35 29.79 -28.66
C ALA A 534 -20.27 30.94 -29.06
N ASP A 535 -21.60 30.72 -28.96
CA ASP A 535 -22.62 31.76 -29.16
C ASP A 535 -22.70 32.74 -27.96
N PRO A 536 -23.24 33.96 -28.16
CA PRO A 536 -23.21 35.03 -27.14
C PRO A 536 -23.74 34.65 -25.76
N GLY A 537 -24.71 33.72 -25.68
CA GLY A 537 -25.35 33.29 -24.45
C GLY A 537 -24.62 32.19 -23.65
N PHE A 538 -23.37 31.83 -23.99
CA PHE A 538 -22.66 30.68 -23.40
C PHE A 538 -22.69 30.65 -21.86
N PHE A 539 -22.33 31.77 -21.22
CA PHE A 539 -22.28 31.92 -19.75
C PHE A 539 -23.65 32.10 -19.07
N SER A 540 -24.74 32.15 -19.85
CA SER A 540 -26.12 32.11 -19.34
C SER A 540 -26.81 30.78 -19.59
N PHE A 541 -26.45 30.08 -20.68
CA PHE A 541 -26.94 28.73 -21.00
C PHE A 541 -26.28 27.68 -20.11
N PHE A 542 -24.94 27.72 -20.02
CA PHE A 542 -24.14 26.93 -19.09
C PHE A 542 -23.83 27.75 -17.84
N SER A 543 -23.98 27.15 -16.66
CA SER A 543 -23.74 27.82 -15.37
C SER A 543 -22.26 28.00 -14.99
N PHE A 544 -21.42 28.35 -15.97
CA PHE A 544 -20.02 28.75 -15.74
C PHE A 544 -19.97 30.15 -15.12
N LYS A 545 -19.18 30.31 -14.05
CA LYS A 545 -19.13 31.57 -13.28
C LYS A 545 -18.17 32.57 -13.94
N LEU A 546 -18.70 33.74 -14.29
CA LEU A 546 -17.88 34.90 -14.62
C LEU A 546 -17.38 35.59 -13.34
N LEU A 547 -16.09 35.92 -13.32
CA LEU A 547 -15.45 36.78 -12.32
C LEU A 547 -15.47 38.25 -12.75
N SER A 548 -15.61 38.53 -14.06
CA SER A 548 -15.75 39.87 -14.62
C SER A 548 -16.43 39.83 -16.00
N GLY A 549 -17.26 40.83 -16.30
CA GLY A 549 -18.07 40.92 -17.53
C GLY A 549 -19.53 40.47 -17.34
N GLN A 550 -20.43 40.90 -18.23
CA GLN A 550 -21.86 40.53 -18.21
C GLN A 550 -22.15 39.32 -19.13
N ALA A 551 -22.76 38.26 -18.59
CA ALA A 551 -22.90 36.95 -19.25
C ALA A 551 -23.52 36.97 -20.65
N SER A 552 -24.48 37.87 -20.92
CA SER A 552 -25.16 38.02 -22.21
C SER A 552 -24.44 38.94 -23.22
N GLN A 553 -23.42 39.67 -22.78
CA GLN A 553 -22.70 40.67 -23.60
C GLN A 553 -21.24 40.29 -23.88
N VAL A 554 -20.62 39.45 -23.04
CA VAL A 554 -19.18 39.11 -23.17
C VAL A 554 -18.80 38.48 -24.52
N LEU A 555 -19.74 37.86 -25.23
CA LEU A 555 -19.47 37.18 -26.52
C LEU A 555 -20.33 37.70 -27.69
N SER A 556 -20.96 38.87 -27.56
CA SER A 556 -21.82 39.43 -28.62
C SER A 556 -21.00 39.99 -29.80
N SER A 557 -20.02 40.84 -29.51
CA SER A 557 -19.14 41.46 -30.50
C SER A 557 -18.25 40.44 -31.22
N PRO A 558 -18.03 40.57 -32.55
CA PRO A 558 -17.07 39.74 -33.27
C PRO A 558 -15.64 39.99 -32.73
N PHE A 559 -14.83 38.95 -32.69
CA PHE A 559 -13.48 38.97 -32.10
C PHE A 559 -13.45 39.40 -30.62
N SER A 560 -14.50 39.09 -29.86
CA SER A 560 -14.46 39.07 -28.39
C SER A 560 -13.94 37.73 -27.86
N VAL A 561 -13.27 37.75 -26.70
CA VAL A 561 -12.80 36.56 -25.98
C VAL A 561 -12.96 36.70 -24.47
N VAL A 562 -13.42 35.65 -23.80
CA VAL A 562 -13.37 35.47 -22.35
C VAL A 562 -12.24 34.51 -22.03
N ILE A 563 -11.43 34.83 -21.02
CA ILE A 563 -10.29 34.01 -20.61
C ILE A 563 -10.52 33.42 -19.21
N SER A 564 -9.98 32.22 -18.95
CA SER A 564 -10.01 31.65 -17.60
C SER A 564 -9.09 32.43 -16.64
N GLN A 565 -9.35 32.32 -15.34
CA GLN A 565 -8.54 32.94 -14.29
C GLN A 565 -7.05 32.57 -14.39
N ALA A 566 -6.75 31.31 -14.75
CA ALA A 566 -5.37 30.86 -15.01
C ALA A 566 -4.73 31.56 -16.22
N MET A 567 -5.49 31.79 -17.30
CA MET A 567 -4.98 32.52 -18.47
C MET A 567 -4.83 34.01 -18.21
N ALA A 568 -5.72 34.62 -17.43
CA ALA A 568 -5.55 36.00 -16.95
C ALA A 568 -4.21 36.17 -16.22
N ALA A 569 -3.92 35.28 -15.25
CA ALA A 569 -2.64 35.27 -14.54
C ALA A 569 -1.45 34.99 -15.47
N LYS A 570 -1.56 34.05 -16.42
CA LYS A 570 -0.48 33.68 -17.36
C LYS A 570 -0.08 34.82 -18.31
N TYR A 571 -1.05 35.56 -18.87
CA TYR A 571 -0.79 36.56 -19.90
C TYR A 571 -0.75 38.01 -19.38
N PHE A 572 -1.37 38.30 -18.23
CA PHE A 572 -1.47 39.65 -17.67
C PHE A 572 -0.98 39.76 -16.21
N GLY A 573 -0.66 38.64 -15.55
CA GLY A 573 -0.20 38.63 -14.16
C GLY A 573 -1.28 39.14 -13.20
N ASN A 574 -0.95 40.18 -12.43
CA ASN A 574 -1.88 40.86 -11.53
C ASN A 574 -2.62 42.04 -12.19
N GLU A 575 -2.37 42.34 -13.46
CA GLU A 575 -3.08 43.42 -14.16
C GLU A 575 -4.50 42.98 -14.55
N ASN A 576 -5.48 43.90 -14.47
CA ASN A 576 -6.80 43.64 -15.04
C ASN A 576 -6.68 43.36 -16.56
N PRO A 577 -7.18 42.23 -17.09
CA PRO A 577 -7.12 41.89 -18.51
C PRO A 577 -8.30 42.46 -19.31
N VAL A 578 -9.42 42.82 -18.66
CA VAL A 578 -10.65 43.24 -19.36
C VAL A 578 -10.41 44.55 -20.11
N GLY A 579 -10.91 44.62 -21.35
CA GLY A 579 -10.70 45.72 -22.29
C GLY A 579 -9.41 45.61 -23.11
N LYS A 580 -8.40 44.85 -22.65
CA LYS A 580 -7.13 44.64 -23.37
C LYS A 580 -7.29 43.71 -24.57
N ARG A 581 -6.23 43.57 -25.36
CA ARG A 581 -6.20 42.78 -26.59
C ARG A 581 -5.26 41.58 -26.46
N LEU A 582 -5.62 40.47 -27.09
CA LEU A 582 -4.75 39.30 -27.33
C LEU A 582 -4.73 39.02 -28.83
N THR A 583 -3.56 38.69 -29.39
CA THR A 583 -3.48 38.16 -30.75
C THR A 583 -3.53 36.64 -30.68
N ILE A 584 -4.55 36.05 -31.27
CA ILE A 584 -4.70 34.61 -31.41
C ILE A 584 -4.44 34.28 -32.89
N LYS A 585 -3.40 33.48 -33.14
CA LYS A 585 -3.11 32.95 -34.48
C LYS A 585 -3.85 31.63 -34.68
N THR A 586 -4.80 31.64 -35.61
CA THR A 586 -5.50 30.47 -36.15
C THR A 586 -4.90 30.16 -37.54
N ASP A 587 -5.70 30.19 -38.61
CA ASP A 587 -5.25 30.40 -39.99
C ASP A 587 -4.49 31.72 -40.19
N SER A 588 -4.90 32.76 -39.46
CA SER A 588 -4.40 34.13 -39.59
C SER A 588 -4.24 34.76 -38.19
N ALA A 589 -3.53 35.89 -38.11
CA ALA A 589 -3.32 36.60 -36.86
C ALA A 589 -4.49 37.54 -36.53
N TYR A 590 -5.50 37.03 -35.82
CA TYR A 590 -6.66 37.82 -35.41
C TYR A 590 -6.45 38.45 -34.03
N THR A 591 -6.85 39.71 -33.87
CA THR A 591 -6.75 40.44 -32.60
C THR A 591 -8.09 40.43 -31.90
N TYR A 592 -8.18 39.67 -30.80
CA TYR A 592 -9.36 39.56 -29.96
C TYR A 592 -9.31 40.58 -28.81
N GLN A 593 -10.46 41.14 -28.43
CA GLN A 593 -10.60 41.94 -27.22
C GLN A 593 -11.07 41.06 -26.06
N VAL A 594 -10.37 41.14 -24.92
CA VAL A 594 -10.77 40.46 -23.69
C VAL A 594 -11.97 41.18 -23.07
N THR A 595 -13.13 40.55 -23.12
CA THR A 595 -14.42 41.12 -22.67
C THR A 595 -14.82 40.69 -21.26
N GLY A 596 -14.21 39.63 -20.74
CA GLY A 596 -14.48 39.12 -19.40
C GLY A 596 -13.44 38.11 -18.93
N VAL A 597 -13.55 37.72 -17.66
CA VAL A 597 -12.76 36.66 -17.05
C VAL A 597 -13.71 35.66 -16.41
N ALA A 598 -13.52 34.37 -16.71
CA ALA A 598 -14.25 33.27 -16.10
C ALA A 598 -13.43 32.61 -14.99
N GLU A 599 -14.11 31.99 -14.03
CA GLU A 599 -13.48 30.99 -13.15
C GLU A 599 -12.94 29.84 -14.03
N ASN A 600 -11.89 29.17 -13.56
CA ASN A 600 -11.34 28.01 -14.26
C ASN A 600 -12.45 26.94 -14.39
N CYS A 601 -12.50 26.24 -15.53
CA CYS A 601 -13.50 25.19 -15.74
C CYS A 601 -13.32 24.10 -14.65
N PRO A 602 -14.40 23.66 -13.97
CA PRO A 602 -14.33 22.60 -12.96
C PRO A 602 -13.74 21.31 -13.53
N SER A 603 -13.00 20.57 -12.70
CA SER A 603 -12.41 19.26 -13.07
C SER A 603 -13.42 18.18 -13.46
N ASN A 604 -14.73 18.43 -13.33
CA ASN A 604 -15.83 17.55 -13.70
C ASN A 604 -16.78 18.21 -14.72
N SER A 605 -16.25 18.71 -15.84
CA SER A 605 -17.05 19.15 -16.99
C SER A 605 -16.56 18.55 -18.31
N SER A 606 -17.50 18.23 -19.21
CA SER A 606 -17.17 17.83 -20.58
C SER A 606 -16.74 19.00 -21.48
N ILE A 607 -16.94 20.25 -21.04
CA ILE A 607 -16.69 21.46 -21.85
C ILE A 607 -15.48 22.21 -21.28
N GLU A 608 -14.27 21.79 -21.66
CA GLU A 608 -13.03 22.43 -21.24
C GLU A 608 -12.72 23.70 -22.05
N TYR A 609 -12.37 24.80 -21.36
CA TYR A 609 -11.90 26.04 -22.00
C TYR A 609 -10.75 26.70 -21.23
N ASN A 610 -9.76 27.21 -21.97
CA ASN A 610 -8.84 28.28 -21.51
C ASN A 610 -9.29 29.64 -22.06
N PHE A 611 -9.79 29.64 -23.30
CA PHE A 611 -10.30 30.80 -24.03
C PHE A 611 -11.66 30.45 -24.62
N VAL A 612 -12.67 31.30 -24.41
CA VAL A 612 -13.97 31.22 -25.09
C VAL A 612 -14.10 32.43 -26.00
N ALA A 613 -14.09 32.22 -27.31
CA ALA A 613 -14.18 33.26 -28.34
C ALA A 613 -15.57 33.27 -29.01
N SER A 614 -15.97 34.41 -29.56
CA SER A 614 -17.29 34.52 -30.20
C SER A 614 -17.37 33.82 -31.56
N ASN A 615 -18.45 33.05 -31.78
CA ASN A 615 -18.81 32.48 -33.08
C ASN A 615 -18.92 33.57 -34.16
N SER A 616 -19.36 34.79 -33.81
CA SER A 616 -19.43 35.94 -34.71
C SER A 616 -18.04 36.45 -35.17
N GLY A 617 -16.97 36.11 -34.45
CA GLY A 617 -15.58 36.25 -34.92
C GLY A 617 -15.17 35.11 -35.86
N LEU A 618 -15.48 33.85 -35.54
CA LEU A 618 -15.16 32.69 -36.37
C LEU A 618 -15.74 32.81 -37.79
N MET A 619 -17.00 33.26 -37.90
CA MET A 619 -17.68 33.53 -39.19
C MET A 619 -17.08 34.70 -39.99
N LYS A 620 -16.02 35.35 -39.50
CA LYS A 620 -15.24 36.38 -40.21
C LYS A 620 -13.77 35.98 -40.41
N THR A 621 -13.41 34.73 -40.10
CA THR A 621 -12.09 34.17 -40.42
C THR A 621 -12.03 33.70 -41.87
N ARG A 622 -10.82 33.52 -42.43
CA ARG A 622 -10.65 33.01 -43.81
C ARG A 622 -11.11 31.54 -43.97
N ILE A 623 -11.33 30.85 -42.86
CA ILE A 623 -11.68 29.42 -42.78
C ILE A 623 -13.13 29.17 -42.35
N SER A 624 -13.99 30.21 -42.30
CA SER A 624 -15.40 30.10 -41.90
C SER A 624 -16.14 28.94 -42.58
N ASP A 625 -15.97 28.83 -43.89
CA ASP A 625 -16.72 27.92 -44.76
C ASP A 625 -16.41 26.45 -44.47
N MET A 626 -15.23 26.17 -43.89
CA MET A 626 -14.82 24.84 -43.44
C MET A 626 -15.64 24.33 -42.25
N PHE A 627 -16.22 25.23 -41.45
CA PHE A 627 -16.93 24.89 -40.21
C PHE A 627 -18.45 25.04 -40.31
N ILE A 628 -18.95 25.87 -41.22
CA ILE A 628 -20.39 26.15 -41.39
C ILE A 628 -21.19 24.86 -41.64
N GLY A 629 -20.63 23.91 -42.40
CA GLY A 629 -21.26 22.63 -42.70
C GLY A 629 -22.45 22.76 -43.66
N ALA A 630 -23.41 21.83 -43.56
CA ALA A 630 -24.59 21.83 -44.42
C ALA A 630 -25.46 23.11 -44.23
N PRO A 631 -26.09 23.65 -45.30
CA PRO A 631 -26.95 24.84 -45.20
C PRO A 631 -28.28 24.61 -44.47
N GLY A 632 -28.64 23.34 -44.21
CA GLY A 632 -29.81 22.94 -43.41
C GLY A 632 -29.40 22.21 -42.12
N ILE A 633 -30.33 21.45 -41.52
CA ILE A 633 -29.99 20.50 -40.45
C ILE A 633 -29.17 19.35 -41.07
N GLY A 634 -28.01 19.05 -40.49
CA GLY A 634 -27.11 18.02 -41.02
C GLY A 634 -25.70 18.15 -40.44
N GLY A 635 -24.76 17.37 -40.97
CA GLY A 635 -23.37 17.35 -40.50
C GLY A 635 -22.64 18.69 -40.61
N GLY A 636 -21.69 18.91 -39.71
CA GLY A 636 -20.82 20.08 -39.65
C GLY A 636 -19.82 19.99 -38.51
N ALA A 637 -19.25 21.12 -38.09
CA ALA A 637 -18.17 21.16 -37.08
C ALA A 637 -18.62 21.61 -35.67
N PHE A 638 -19.91 21.89 -35.45
CA PHE A 638 -20.41 22.44 -34.18
C PHE A 638 -21.05 21.37 -33.29
N ASP A 639 -20.72 21.40 -32.00
CA ASP A 639 -21.54 20.80 -30.95
C ASP A 639 -22.79 21.66 -30.77
N VAL A 640 -23.96 21.12 -31.12
CA VAL A 640 -25.26 21.77 -30.88
C VAL A 640 -25.85 21.25 -29.58
N TYR A 641 -26.13 22.15 -28.64
CA TYR A 641 -26.88 21.86 -27.41
C TYR A 641 -28.25 22.52 -27.50
N LEU A 642 -29.29 21.77 -27.12
CA LEU A 642 -30.69 22.20 -27.11
C LEU A 642 -31.23 22.13 -25.69
N LEU A 643 -31.74 23.24 -25.16
CA LEU A 643 -32.46 23.28 -23.89
C LEU A 643 -33.94 23.01 -24.17
N LEU A 644 -34.50 21.95 -23.57
CA LEU A 644 -35.93 21.62 -23.71
C LEU A 644 -36.74 22.25 -22.58
N LYS A 645 -38.00 22.63 -22.90
CA LYS A 645 -38.96 23.11 -21.90
C LYS A 645 -39.17 22.04 -20.82
N HIS A 646 -39.49 20.81 -21.21
CA HIS A 646 -39.54 19.67 -20.30
C HIS A 646 -38.64 18.52 -20.78
N ARG A 647 -38.01 17.83 -19.83
CA ARG A 647 -37.12 16.67 -20.07
C ARG A 647 -37.82 15.51 -20.82
N THR A 648 -39.14 15.43 -20.74
CA THR A 648 -40.00 14.46 -21.45
C THR A 648 -40.09 14.69 -22.95
N ASP A 649 -39.82 15.91 -23.44
CA ASP A 649 -40.18 16.35 -24.79
C ASP A 649 -39.30 15.75 -25.90
N THR A 650 -38.28 14.97 -25.52
CA THR A 650 -37.38 14.24 -26.42
C THR A 650 -38.11 13.35 -27.44
N ALA A 651 -39.27 12.79 -27.09
CA ALA A 651 -40.09 11.98 -28.00
C ALA A 651 -40.94 12.82 -28.98
N VAL A 652 -41.12 14.12 -28.70
CA VAL A 652 -41.72 15.09 -29.63
C VAL A 652 -40.62 15.62 -30.55
N LEU A 653 -39.52 16.13 -29.98
CA LEU A 653 -38.38 16.67 -30.73
C LEU A 653 -37.81 15.65 -31.73
N ARG A 654 -37.63 14.38 -31.33
CA ARG A 654 -37.12 13.33 -32.24
C ARG A 654 -38.05 13.12 -33.44
N ARG A 655 -39.37 13.17 -33.25
CA ARG A 655 -40.35 13.08 -34.35
C ARG A 655 -40.31 14.35 -35.23
N GLY A 656 -40.13 15.53 -34.63
CA GLY A 656 -39.97 16.78 -35.36
C GLY A 656 -38.71 16.82 -36.24
N LEU A 657 -37.57 16.35 -35.73
CA LEU A 657 -36.32 16.23 -36.49
C LEU A 657 -36.47 15.24 -37.67
N LEU A 658 -37.08 14.07 -37.44
CA LEU A 658 -37.37 13.10 -38.49
C LEU A 658 -38.43 13.59 -39.51
N ALA A 659 -39.32 14.50 -39.12
CA ALA A 659 -40.29 15.11 -40.03
C ALA A 659 -39.66 16.22 -40.90
N PHE A 660 -38.58 16.86 -40.45
CA PHE A 660 -37.88 17.90 -41.22
C PHE A 660 -37.10 17.31 -42.41
N ASP A 661 -36.57 16.09 -42.24
CA ASP A 661 -35.91 15.29 -43.29
C ASP A 661 -36.86 14.93 -44.47
N ALA A 662 -38.17 14.90 -44.23
CA ALA A 662 -39.15 14.61 -45.28
C ALA A 662 -39.37 15.76 -46.28
N GLY A 663 -38.76 16.94 -46.06
CA GLY A 663 -39.05 18.16 -46.83
C GLY A 663 -38.42 18.23 -48.23
N LYS A 664 -37.24 17.62 -48.44
CA LYS A 664 -36.55 17.51 -49.73
C LYS A 664 -35.67 16.27 -49.73
N GLU A 665 -35.92 15.34 -50.66
CA GLU A 665 -35.12 14.12 -50.90
C GLU A 665 -34.68 13.37 -49.63
N ARG A 666 -35.67 12.78 -48.95
CA ARG A 666 -35.49 11.81 -47.85
C ARG A 666 -34.36 10.82 -48.16
N ASP A 667 -33.25 10.88 -47.43
CA ASP A 667 -32.33 9.76 -47.31
C ASP A 667 -32.84 8.83 -46.19
N PRO A 668 -33.45 7.68 -46.51
CA PRO A 668 -34.07 6.80 -45.51
C PRO A 668 -33.07 6.19 -44.52
N ASN A 669 -31.77 6.43 -44.71
CA ASN A 669 -30.69 5.95 -43.86
C ASN A 669 -30.35 6.87 -42.69
N ILE A 670 -30.76 8.15 -42.72
CA ILE A 670 -30.45 9.12 -41.66
C ILE A 670 -31.45 8.99 -40.49
N LYS A 671 -30.93 8.88 -39.27
CA LYS A 671 -31.70 8.76 -38.03
C LYS A 671 -31.23 9.79 -37.01
N PHE A 672 -32.08 10.78 -36.76
CA PHE A 672 -31.85 11.76 -35.70
C PHE A 672 -32.23 11.19 -34.32
N SER A 673 -31.27 11.25 -33.41
CA SER A 673 -31.37 10.81 -32.02
C SER A 673 -30.91 11.94 -31.07
N LEU A 674 -31.19 11.78 -29.77
CA LEU A 674 -30.93 12.81 -28.75
C LEU A 674 -30.13 12.22 -27.59
N PHE A 675 -28.89 12.66 -27.39
CA PHE A 675 -28.10 12.31 -26.21
C PHE A 675 -28.37 13.30 -25.06
N PRO A 676 -28.66 12.84 -23.83
CA PRO A 676 -28.67 13.71 -22.65
C PRO A 676 -27.27 14.25 -22.37
N PHE A 677 -27.16 15.54 -22.03
CA PHE A 677 -25.86 16.17 -21.76
C PHE A 677 -25.09 15.47 -20.61
N LEU A 678 -25.79 15.08 -19.54
CA LEU A 678 -25.22 14.33 -18.40
C LEU A 678 -24.65 12.94 -18.73
N ASP A 679 -24.95 12.39 -19.91
CA ASP A 679 -24.39 11.11 -20.39
C ASP A 679 -23.19 11.31 -21.33
N GLN A 680 -22.88 12.54 -21.77
CA GLN A 680 -21.88 12.86 -22.81
C GLN A 680 -20.49 12.33 -22.48
N HIS A 681 -20.02 12.54 -21.25
CA HIS A 681 -18.71 12.07 -20.77
C HIS A 681 -18.60 10.54 -20.75
N LEU A 682 -19.71 9.84 -20.50
CA LEU A 682 -19.72 8.40 -20.17
C LEU A 682 -20.13 7.49 -21.34
N LYS A 683 -20.73 8.03 -22.40
CA LYS A 683 -21.34 7.26 -23.50
C LYS A 683 -21.05 7.85 -24.89
N ARG A 684 -19.92 8.56 -25.05
CA ARG A 684 -19.55 9.15 -26.34
C ARG A 684 -19.42 8.05 -27.41
N SER A 685 -19.94 8.33 -28.62
CA SER A 685 -20.44 7.32 -29.57
C SER A 685 -19.44 6.29 -30.11
N HIS A 686 -18.14 6.48 -29.84
CA HIS A 686 -17.04 5.64 -30.34
C HIS A 686 -16.12 5.07 -29.25
N ASP A 687 -16.24 5.49 -27.98
CA ASP A 687 -15.27 5.12 -26.93
C ASP A 687 -15.95 4.61 -25.66
N ASN A 688 -16.34 3.33 -25.69
CA ASN A 688 -16.94 2.63 -24.55
C ASN A 688 -15.92 2.16 -23.50
N SER A 689 -14.63 2.53 -23.60
CA SER A 689 -13.58 2.11 -22.65
C SER A 689 -13.88 2.60 -21.23
N ASN A 690 -14.10 3.91 -21.06
CA ASN A 690 -14.40 4.56 -19.78
C ASN A 690 -15.65 3.96 -19.09
N PHE A 691 -16.68 3.61 -19.86
CA PHE A 691 -17.87 2.96 -19.31
C PHE A 691 -17.56 1.57 -18.72
N LYS A 692 -16.72 0.76 -19.37
CA LYS A 692 -16.26 -0.53 -18.82
C LYS A 692 -15.57 -0.31 -17.47
N TYR A 693 -14.66 0.66 -17.36
CA TYR A 693 -13.89 0.93 -16.13
C TYR A 693 -14.76 1.34 -14.94
N LEU A 694 -15.80 2.15 -15.19
CA LEU A 694 -16.76 2.55 -14.17
C LEU A 694 -17.64 1.41 -13.63
N THR A 695 -17.80 0.31 -14.36
CA THR A 695 -18.46 -0.89 -13.83
C THR A 695 -17.51 -1.79 -13.02
N ILE A 696 -16.23 -1.84 -13.40
CA ILE A 696 -15.23 -2.74 -12.79
C ILE A 696 -14.72 -2.20 -11.45
N PHE A 697 -14.42 -0.90 -11.34
CA PHE A 697 -13.82 -0.36 -10.12
C PHE A 697 -14.71 -0.44 -8.85
N PRO A 698 -16.03 -0.16 -8.89
CA PRO A 698 -16.91 -0.39 -7.74
C PRO A 698 -16.89 -1.85 -7.26
N LEU A 699 -16.85 -2.82 -8.19
CA LEU A 699 -16.76 -4.23 -7.86
C LEU A 699 -15.45 -4.57 -7.14
N VAL A 700 -14.32 -4.05 -7.62
CA VAL A 700 -13.01 -4.23 -6.97
C VAL A 700 -12.96 -3.56 -5.59
N ALA A 701 -13.52 -2.35 -5.44
CA ALA A 701 -13.63 -1.68 -4.15
C ALA A 701 -14.43 -2.51 -3.13
N ILE A 702 -15.58 -3.06 -3.56
CA ILE A 702 -16.42 -3.95 -2.74
C ILE A 702 -15.67 -5.22 -2.36
N LEU A 703 -14.93 -5.84 -3.29
CA LEU A 703 -14.14 -7.05 -3.01
C LEU A 703 -13.03 -6.80 -1.97
N ILE A 704 -12.31 -5.67 -2.06
CA ILE A 704 -11.26 -5.29 -1.11
C ILE A 704 -11.86 -4.93 0.26
N LEU A 705 -12.99 -4.22 0.28
CA LEU A 705 -13.72 -3.91 1.52
C LEU A 705 -14.25 -5.19 2.20
N LEU A 706 -14.84 -6.12 1.43
CA LEU A 706 -15.27 -7.43 1.91
C LEU A 706 -14.10 -8.23 2.47
N LEU A 707 -12.93 -8.20 1.82
CA LEU A 707 -11.72 -8.88 2.31
C LEU A 707 -11.27 -8.31 3.66
N ALA A 708 -11.22 -6.99 3.81
CA ALA A 708 -10.89 -6.33 5.08
C ALA A 708 -11.94 -6.63 6.18
N LEU A 709 -13.23 -6.69 5.82
CA LEU A 709 -14.34 -7.04 6.71
C LEU A 709 -14.31 -8.53 7.13
N PHE A 710 -14.06 -9.46 6.21
CA PHE A 710 -13.89 -10.89 6.52
C PHE A 710 -12.68 -11.13 7.42
N ASN A 711 -11.57 -10.44 7.17
CA ASN A 711 -10.40 -10.44 8.03
C ASN A 711 -10.78 -9.98 9.45
N TYR A 712 -11.36 -8.79 9.59
CA TYR A 712 -11.85 -8.25 10.87
C TYR A 712 -12.80 -9.23 11.58
N MET A 713 -13.81 -9.76 10.88
CA MET A 713 -14.82 -10.65 11.44
C MET A 713 -14.24 -12.01 11.87
N SER A 714 -13.30 -12.57 11.10
CA SER A 714 -12.63 -13.85 11.45
C SER A 714 -11.86 -13.72 12.75
N LEU A 715 -11.13 -12.61 12.93
CA LEU A 715 -10.34 -12.28 14.11
C LEU A 715 -11.24 -11.93 15.31
N SER A 716 -12.30 -11.14 15.08
CA SER A 716 -13.27 -10.77 16.12
C SER A 716 -14.03 -11.99 16.65
N THR A 717 -14.48 -12.88 15.76
CA THR A 717 -15.11 -14.16 16.11
C THR A 717 -14.14 -15.09 16.85
N ALA A 718 -12.85 -15.10 16.48
CA ALA A 718 -11.86 -15.87 17.21
C ALA A 718 -11.72 -15.37 18.67
N ARG A 719 -11.51 -14.06 18.88
CA ARG A 719 -11.39 -13.50 20.24
C ARG A 719 -12.68 -13.50 21.05
N ALA A 720 -13.82 -13.46 20.39
CA ALA A 720 -15.13 -13.62 20.99
C ALA A 720 -15.24 -14.91 21.81
N THR A 721 -14.61 -16.02 21.39
CA THR A 721 -14.66 -17.28 22.15
C THR A 721 -13.88 -17.21 23.46
N LEU A 722 -12.77 -16.46 23.54
CA LEU A 722 -12.01 -16.27 24.79
C LEU A 722 -12.83 -15.55 25.87
N ARG A 723 -13.79 -14.71 25.46
CA ARG A 723 -14.74 -14.01 26.35
C ARG A 723 -16.03 -14.79 26.63
N ALA A 724 -16.16 -16.03 26.16
CA ALA A 724 -17.39 -16.81 26.33
C ALA A 724 -17.78 -17.05 27.80
N LYS A 725 -16.80 -17.22 28.72
CA LYS A 725 -17.06 -17.33 30.16
C LYS A 725 -17.64 -16.02 30.75
N GLU A 726 -17.04 -14.87 30.44
CA GLU A 726 -17.51 -13.54 30.85
C GLU A 726 -18.97 -13.29 30.41
N ILE A 727 -19.29 -13.68 29.18
CA ILE A 727 -20.62 -13.53 28.58
C ILE A 727 -21.61 -14.54 29.15
N GLY A 728 -21.17 -15.77 29.42
CA GLY A 728 -21.97 -16.78 30.11
C GLY A 728 -22.41 -16.31 31.50
N VAL A 729 -21.48 -15.79 32.30
CA VAL A 729 -21.78 -15.17 33.61
C VAL A 729 -22.75 -14.01 33.45
N ARG A 730 -22.49 -13.05 32.54
CA ARG A 730 -23.40 -11.90 32.31
C ARG A 730 -24.83 -12.33 31.96
N LYS A 731 -25.01 -13.35 31.12
CA LYS A 731 -26.35 -13.88 30.78
C LYS A 731 -27.07 -14.50 31.97
N VAL A 732 -26.34 -15.17 32.88
CA VAL A 732 -26.91 -15.68 34.14
C VAL A 732 -27.27 -14.50 35.07
N SER A 733 -26.45 -13.45 35.12
CA SER A 733 -26.73 -12.18 35.79
C SER A 733 -27.73 -11.27 35.04
N GLY A 734 -28.64 -11.84 34.24
CA GLY A 734 -29.75 -11.10 33.60
C GLY A 734 -29.43 -10.27 32.36
N ALA A 735 -28.19 -10.27 31.83
CA ALA A 735 -27.84 -9.46 30.66
C ALA A 735 -28.56 -9.94 29.38
N SER A 736 -29.44 -9.10 28.84
CA SER A 736 -30.29 -9.46 27.70
C SER A 736 -29.51 -9.73 26.41
N ARG A 737 -30.07 -10.59 25.54
CA ARG A 737 -29.48 -10.95 24.24
C ARG A 737 -29.22 -9.72 23.37
N LYS A 738 -30.14 -8.74 23.38
CA LYS A 738 -30.01 -7.46 22.67
C LYS A 738 -28.91 -6.56 23.27
N GLY A 739 -28.79 -6.49 24.60
CA GLY A 739 -27.75 -5.70 25.28
C GLY A 739 -26.34 -6.20 24.96
N ILE A 740 -26.13 -7.52 24.96
CA ILE A 740 -24.86 -8.14 24.58
C ILE A 740 -24.53 -7.88 23.10
N ALA A 741 -25.51 -7.99 22.21
CA ALA A 741 -25.31 -7.66 20.79
C ALA A 741 -24.91 -6.19 20.61
N MET A 742 -25.60 -5.25 21.27
CA MET A 742 -25.29 -3.82 21.22
C MET A 742 -23.87 -3.51 21.74
N GLN A 743 -23.41 -4.19 22.79
CA GLN A 743 -22.03 -4.04 23.27
C GLN A 743 -21.01 -4.38 22.17
N PHE A 744 -21.26 -5.42 21.37
CA PHE A 744 -20.37 -5.81 20.26
C PHE A 744 -20.46 -4.87 19.06
N TYR A 745 -21.65 -4.34 18.73
CA TYR A 745 -21.74 -3.28 17.72
C TYR A 745 -20.98 -2.01 18.15
N VAL A 746 -21.06 -1.59 19.42
CA VAL A 746 -20.29 -0.44 19.92
C VAL A 746 -18.77 -0.72 19.94
N GLU A 747 -18.36 -1.94 20.32
CA GLU A 747 -16.95 -2.32 20.24
C GLU A 747 -16.44 -2.31 18.78
N SER A 748 -17.21 -2.84 17.83
CA SER A 748 -16.89 -2.79 16.39
C SER A 748 -16.96 -1.39 15.80
N ALA A 749 -17.84 -0.52 16.28
CA ALA A 749 -17.90 0.88 15.89
C ALA A 749 -16.62 1.63 16.30
N VAL A 750 -16.14 1.47 17.54
CA VAL A 750 -14.88 2.08 17.99
C VAL A 750 -13.71 1.64 17.11
N PHE A 751 -13.61 0.36 16.76
CA PHE A 751 -12.59 -0.10 15.81
C PHE A 751 -12.77 0.50 14.41
N SER A 752 -13.99 0.53 13.89
CA SER A 752 -14.28 1.00 12.52
C SER A 752 -14.06 2.51 12.37
N THR A 753 -14.51 3.34 13.32
CA THR A 753 -14.33 4.80 13.28
C THR A 753 -12.87 5.21 13.40
N ILE A 754 -12.06 4.52 14.22
CA ILE A 754 -10.61 4.78 14.29
C ILE A 754 -9.93 4.39 12.96
N SER A 755 -10.32 3.25 12.39
CA SER A 755 -9.80 2.79 11.09
C SER A 755 -10.20 3.73 9.96
N PHE A 756 -11.43 4.25 9.98
CA PHE A 756 -11.93 5.24 9.03
C PHE A 756 -11.20 6.57 9.16
N GLY A 757 -10.95 7.07 10.37
CA GLY A 757 -10.14 8.28 10.59
C GLY A 757 -8.71 8.14 10.05
N ILE A 758 -8.10 6.96 10.23
CA ILE A 758 -6.79 6.65 9.63
C ILE A 758 -6.91 6.49 8.10
N GLY A 759 -8.00 5.92 7.58
CA GLY A 759 -8.28 5.85 6.14
C GLY A 759 -8.40 7.22 5.48
N CYS A 760 -9.13 8.15 6.12
CA CYS A 760 -9.21 9.55 5.69
C CYS A 760 -7.85 10.25 5.76
N LEU A 761 -7.02 9.97 6.79
CA LEU A 761 -5.66 10.50 6.88
C LEU A 761 -4.76 9.96 5.76
N LEU A 762 -4.85 8.66 5.43
CA LEU A 762 -4.13 8.05 4.32
C LEU A 762 -4.58 8.64 2.97
N CYS A 763 -5.89 8.85 2.78
CA CYS A 763 -6.45 9.51 1.60
C CYS A 763 -5.95 10.96 1.48
N LEU A 764 -5.94 11.72 2.59
CA LEU A 764 -5.44 13.10 2.64
C LEU A 764 -3.93 13.17 2.38
N LEU A 765 -3.15 12.20 2.86
CA LEU A 765 -1.73 12.08 2.51
C LEU A 765 -1.54 11.78 1.02
N CYS A 766 -2.34 10.89 0.42
CA CYS A 766 -2.29 10.65 -1.04
C CYS A 766 -2.65 11.89 -1.86
N LEU A 767 -3.56 12.75 -1.36
CA LEU A 767 -3.88 14.05 -1.94
C LEU A 767 -2.74 15.08 -1.78
N LEU A 768 -2.01 15.03 -0.65
CA LEU A 768 -0.84 15.88 -0.40
C LEU A 768 0.33 15.49 -1.32
N PHE A 769 0.56 14.18 -1.51
CA PHE A 769 1.48 13.62 -2.51
C PHE A 769 0.87 13.63 -3.93
N LYS A 770 0.26 14.75 -4.31
CA LYS A 770 -0.59 14.92 -5.51
C LYS A 770 -0.09 14.20 -6.78
N PRO A 771 1.18 14.32 -7.24
CA PRO A 771 1.61 13.70 -8.50
C PRO A 771 1.74 12.16 -8.48
N VAL A 772 1.40 11.47 -7.38
CA VAL A 772 1.41 10.00 -7.31
C VAL A 772 0.09 9.43 -7.83
N PHE A 773 -0.94 9.42 -6.99
CA PHE A 773 -2.20 8.72 -7.31
C PHE A 773 -2.96 9.42 -8.44
N PHE A 774 -2.83 10.75 -8.51
CA PHE A 774 -3.57 11.58 -9.46
C PHE A 774 -2.90 11.69 -10.84
N ASN A 775 -1.58 11.48 -10.97
CA ASN A 775 -0.98 11.31 -12.30
C ASN A 775 -1.24 9.92 -12.86
N ILE A 776 -1.16 8.86 -12.03
CA ILE A 776 -1.48 7.49 -12.44
C ILE A 776 -2.92 7.39 -12.93
N LEU A 777 -3.88 8.08 -12.28
CA LEU A 777 -5.28 8.14 -12.75
C LEU A 777 -5.56 9.25 -13.78
N GLN A 778 -4.65 10.22 -13.93
CA GLN A 778 -4.84 11.52 -14.62
C GLN A 778 -6.02 12.37 -14.10
N LEU A 779 -6.41 12.16 -12.83
CA LEU A 779 -7.48 12.88 -12.17
C LEU A 779 -7.02 14.24 -11.63
N GLN A 780 -7.83 15.28 -11.77
CA GLN A 780 -7.60 16.56 -11.09
C GLN A 780 -8.67 16.83 -10.02
N ILE A 781 -8.77 15.97 -8.99
CA ILE A 781 -9.74 16.22 -7.92
C ILE A 781 -9.38 17.49 -7.14
N ASP A 782 -10.28 18.47 -7.21
CA ASP A 782 -10.21 19.73 -6.48
C ASP A 782 -10.65 19.58 -5.02
N TYR A 783 -10.11 20.44 -4.14
CA TYR A 783 -10.48 20.46 -2.73
C TYR A 783 -11.98 20.76 -2.49
N THR A 784 -12.62 21.46 -3.43
CA THR A 784 -14.07 21.72 -3.45
C THR A 784 -14.90 20.45 -3.63
N PHE A 785 -14.43 19.48 -4.43
CA PHE A 785 -15.12 18.20 -4.64
C PHE A 785 -15.09 17.31 -3.39
N LEU A 786 -13.99 17.34 -2.64
CA LEU A 786 -13.83 16.60 -1.38
C LEU A 786 -14.78 17.10 -0.27
N LEU A 787 -15.07 18.40 -0.26
CA LEU A 787 -15.97 19.05 0.69
C LEU A 787 -17.45 19.06 0.24
N ASN A 788 -17.76 18.51 -0.95
CA ASN A 788 -19.12 18.44 -1.47
C ASN A 788 -20.02 17.59 -0.52
N PRO A 789 -21.21 18.07 -0.13
CA PRO A 789 -22.14 17.30 0.71
C PRO A 789 -22.47 15.90 0.19
N LEU A 790 -22.49 15.68 -1.13
CA LEU A 790 -22.68 14.36 -1.72
C LEU A 790 -21.50 13.42 -1.41
N THR A 791 -20.27 13.91 -1.59
CA THR A 791 -19.02 13.19 -1.26
C THR A 791 -18.97 12.82 0.22
N LEU A 792 -19.30 13.78 1.11
CA LEU A 792 -19.37 13.56 2.55
C LEU A 792 -20.46 12.55 2.93
N SER A 793 -21.60 12.56 2.24
CA SER A 793 -22.69 11.59 2.42
C SER A 793 -22.27 10.16 2.02
N ILE A 794 -21.56 10.01 0.88
CA ILE A 794 -21.00 8.72 0.43
C ILE A 794 -19.98 8.17 1.44
N LEU A 795 -19.06 9.02 1.92
CA LEU A 795 -18.06 8.66 2.93
C LEU A 795 -18.72 8.27 4.28
N PHE A 796 -19.77 8.99 4.70
CA PHE A 796 -20.54 8.64 5.90
C PHE A 796 -21.32 7.32 5.72
N GLY A 797 -21.91 7.10 4.54
CA GLY A 797 -22.55 5.84 4.18
C GLY A 797 -21.59 4.65 4.24
N LEU A 798 -20.37 4.81 3.73
CA LEU A 798 -19.30 3.80 3.81
C LEU A 798 -18.92 3.48 5.26
N LEU A 799 -18.84 4.48 6.15
CA LEU A 799 -18.62 4.26 7.58
C LEU A 799 -19.76 3.45 8.22
N VAL A 800 -21.02 3.84 7.98
CA VAL A 800 -22.20 3.17 8.55
C VAL A 800 -22.28 1.72 8.05
N LEU A 801 -22.11 1.48 6.74
CA LEU A 801 -22.08 0.16 6.13
C LEU A 801 -21.00 -0.73 6.75
N THR A 802 -19.80 -0.18 6.93
CA THR A 802 -18.66 -0.88 7.56
C THR A 802 -18.97 -1.28 9.00
N ILE A 803 -19.56 -0.39 9.80
CA ILE A 803 -19.95 -0.68 11.19
C ILE A 803 -21.01 -1.79 11.26
N LEU A 804 -22.01 -1.75 10.38
CA LEU A 804 -23.08 -2.74 10.32
C LEU A 804 -22.54 -4.13 9.95
N ILE A 805 -21.72 -4.23 8.89
CA ILE A 805 -21.16 -5.53 8.48
C ILE A 805 -20.16 -6.04 9.53
N ALA A 806 -19.23 -5.22 10.01
CA ALA A 806 -18.21 -5.63 10.99
C ALA A 806 -18.79 -6.09 12.33
N GLY A 807 -19.87 -5.45 12.81
CA GLY A 807 -20.52 -5.77 14.09
C GLY A 807 -21.56 -6.89 14.02
N SER A 808 -22.17 -7.15 12.85
CA SER A 808 -23.30 -8.06 12.73
C SER A 808 -22.94 -9.52 13.02
N TYR A 809 -21.96 -10.11 12.32
CA TYR A 809 -21.65 -11.51 12.52
C TYR A 809 -21.13 -11.85 13.95
N PRO A 810 -20.16 -11.11 14.54
CA PRO A 810 -19.71 -11.37 15.91
C PRO A 810 -20.86 -11.25 16.92
N SER A 811 -21.71 -10.23 16.81
CA SER A 811 -22.84 -10.05 17.73
C SER A 811 -23.88 -11.17 17.62
N LEU A 812 -24.18 -11.66 16.41
CA LEU A 812 -25.09 -12.80 16.19
C LEU A 812 -24.61 -14.07 16.92
N VAL A 813 -23.34 -14.47 16.72
CA VAL A 813 -22.75 -15.65 17.37
C VAL A 813 -22.74 -15.53 18.89
N LEU A 814 -22.21 -14.42 19.41
CA LEU A 814 -22.04 -14.18 20.85
C LEU A 814 -23.37 -14.09 21.59
N SER A 815 -24.36 -13.47 20.96
CA SER A 815 -25.72 -13.41 21.48
C SER A 815 -26.36 -14.82 21.57
N GLY A 816 -25.95 -15.76 20.71
CA GLY A 816 -26.46 -17.14 20.67
C GLY A 816 -25.93 -18.13 21.71
N PHE A 817 -24.79 -17.87 22.37
CA PHE A 817 -24.20 -18.84 23.32
C PHE A 817 -25.12 -19.18 24.51
N LYS A 818 -25.32 -20.49 24.77
CA LYS A 818 -26.10 -21.04 25.89
C LYS A 818 -25.25 -21.10 27.18
N PRO A 819 -25.58 -20.38 28.27
CA PRO A 819 -24.71 -20.25 29.45
C PRO A 819 -24.30 -21.58 30.11
N ALA A 820 -25.24 -22.52 30.22
CA ALA A 820 -25.03 -23.83 30.84
C ALA A 820 -23.94 -24.68 30.15
N ILE A 821 -23.66 -24.43 28.86
CA ILE A 821 -22.59 -25.14 28.12
C ILE A 821 -21.25 -24.40 28.32
N THR A 822 -21.25 -23.07 28.24
CA THR A 822 -20.03 -22.25 28.42
C THR A 822 -19.44 -22.35 29.83
N LEU A 823 -20.27 -22.53 30.86
CA LEU A 823 -19.80 -22.67 32.24
C LEU A 823 -19.29 -24.09 32.54
N LYS A 824 -19.87 -25.14 31.93
CA LYS A 824 -19.43 -26.55 32.07
C LYS A 824 -18.13 -26.90 31.33
N GLY A 825 -17.37 -25.91 30.82
CA GLY A 825 -16.04 -26.10 30.23
C GLY A 825 -15.95 -26.85 28.89
N LYS A 826 -16.99 -27.59 28.48
CA LYS A 826 -17.04 -28.42 27.25
C LYS A 826 -17.14 -27.62 25.93
N MET A 827 -16.46 -26.47 25.85
CA MET A 827 -16.47 -25.56 24.68
C MET A 827 -15.86 -26.15 23.41
N SER A 828 -15.10 -27.26 23.49
CA SER A 828 -14.42 -27.90 22.36
C SER A 828 -15.34 -28.40 21.23
N LYS A 829 -16.61 -28.74 21.53
CA LYS A 829 -17.50 -29.44 20.57
C LYS A 829 -18.59 -28.59 19.88
N GLN A 830 -18.74 -27.28 20.15
CA GLN A 830 -19.70 -26.44 19.41
C GLN A 830 -19.06 -25.80 18.17
N SER A 831 -19.33 -26.41 17.01
CA SER A 831 -18.56 -26.24 15.76
C SER A 831 -18.76 -24.92 15.00
N GLY A 832 -19.91 -24.26 15.13
CA GLY A 832 -20.33 -23.17 14.22
C GLY A 832 -19.33 -22.01 14.08
N GLY A 833 -18.75 -21.54 15.18
CA GLY A 833 -17.76 -20.45 15.18
C GLY A 833 -16.39 -20.82 14.59
N ILE A 834 -16.10 -22.12 14.41
CA ILE A 834 -14.90 -22.60 13.72
C ILE A 834 -15.17 -22.77 12.23
N ILE A 835 -16.35 -23.30 11.86
CA ILE A 835 -16.77 -23.50 10.46
C ILE A 835 -16.81 -22.15 9.73
N ILE A 836 -17.50 -21.14 10.27
CA ILE A 836 -17.67 -19.87 9.55
C ILE A 836 -16.37 -19.06 9.52
N ARG A 837 -15.47 -19.26 10.49
CA ARG A 837 -14.09 -18.74 10.43
C ARG A 837 -13.29 -19.38 9.28
N LYS A 838 -13.47 -20.68 9.00
CA LYS A 838 -12.93 -21.33 7.80
C LYS A 838 -13.55 -20.76 6.52
N ILE A 839 -14.86 -20.50 6.50
CA ILE A 839 -15.55 -19.87 5.35
C ILE A 839 -14.96 -18.48 5.06
N PHE A 840 -14.90 -17.57 6.05
CA PHE A 840 -14.31 -16.23 5.84
C PHE A 840 -12.84 -16.29 5.41
N THR A 841 -12.04 -17.20 5.96
CA THR A 841 -10.65 -17.40 5.52
C THR A 841 -10.60 -17.85 4.06
N THR A 842 -11.48 -18.77 3.65
CA THR A 842 -11.56 -19.28 2.28
C THR A 842 -12.02 -18.19 1.31
N LEU A 843 -13.03 -17.39 1.66
CA LEU A 843 -13.49 -16.26 0.84
C LEU A 843 -12.42 -15.19 0.69
N GLN A 844 -11.74 -14.81 1.78
CA GLN A 844 -10.60 -13.88 1.77
C GLN A 844 -9.49 -14.33 0.80
N PHE A 845 -9.06 -15.60 0.88
CA PHE A 845 -8.06 -16.14 -0.04
C PHE A 845 -8.58 -16.35 -1.47
N SER A 846 -9.87 -16.63 -1.66
CA SER A 846 -10.48 -16.76 -3.00
C SER A 846 -10.51 -15.41 -3.72
N ILE A 847 -10.91 -14.34 -3.04
CA ILE A 847 -10.84 -12.96 -3.57
C ILE A 847 -9.37 -12.60 -3.88
N SER A 848 -8.45 -13.00 -3.01
CA SER A 848 -7.02 -12.73 -3.21
C SER A 848 -6.45 -13.40 -4.46
N VAL A 849 -6.67 -14.70 -4.60
CA VAL A 849 -6.16 -15.48 -5.75
C VAL A 849 -6.86 -15.05 -7.04
N ALA A 850 -8.16 -14.73 -7.01
CA ALA A 850 -8.86 -14.19 -8.18
C ALA A 850 -8.25 -12.87 -8.67
N LEU A 851 -7.99 -11.91 -7.78
CA LEU A 851 -7.37 -10.63 -8.15
C LEU A 851 -5.94 -10.81 -8.70
N ILE A 852 -5.15 -11.73 -8.13
CA ILE A 852 -3.81 -12.08 -8.66
C ILE A 852 -3.92 -12.66 -10.08
N ILE A 853 -4.88 -13.58 -10.34
CA ILE A 853 -5.10 -14.15 -11.67
C ILE A 853 -5.49 -13.04 -12.66
N CYS A 854 -6.44 -12.17 -12.30
CA CYS A 854 -6.86 -11.06 -13.17
C CYS A 854 -5.68 -10.13 -13.51
N GLY A 855 -4.84 -9.77 -12.51
CA GLY A 855 -3.64 -8.97 -12.73
C GLY A 855 -2.66 -9.62 -13.71
N ILE A 856 -2.38 -10.92 -13.56
CA ILE A 856 -1.50 -11.67 -14.48
C ILE A 856 -2.09 -11.72 -15.91
N VAL A 857 -3.40 -11.88 -16.07
CA VAL A 857 -4.02 -11.92 -17.41
C VAL A 857 -4.03 -10.54 -18.08
N ILE A 858 -4.29 -9.46 -17.33
CA ILE A 858 -4.25 -8.07 -17.85
C ILE A 858 -2.82 -7.70 -18.27
N ASP A 859 -1.82 -7.96 -17.42
CA ASP A 859 -0.40 -7.76 -17.73
C ASP A 859 0.03 -8.50 -19.01
N ARG A 860 -0.41 -9.76 -19.15
CA ARG A 860 -0.07 -10.57 -20.34
C ARG A 860 -0.79 -10.13 -21.61
N GLN A 861 -2.00 -9.58 -21.53
CA GLN A 861 -2.70 -8.98 -22.68
C GLN A 861 -2.01 -7.67 -23.13
N LEU A 862 -1.59 -6.82 -22.18
CA LEU A 862 -0.79 -5.62 -22.48
C LEU A 862 0.59 -5.96 -23.06
N TYR A 863 1.28 -6.94 -22.48
CA TYR A 863 2.55 -7.43 -22.99
C TYR A 863 2.39 -7.91 -24.43
N PHE A 864 1.33 -8.65 -24.73
CA PHE A 864 0.99 -9.11 -26.07
C PHE A 864 0.75 -7.93 -27.04
N PHE A 865 -0.08 -6.94 -26.69
CA PHE A 865 -0.28 -5.75 -27.54
C PHE A 865 1.03 -5.01 -27.86
N ARG A 866 1.93 -4.85 -26.88
CA ARG A 866 3.20 -4.13 -27.08
C ARG A 866 4.22 -4.87 -27.96
N HIS A 867 4.24 -6.21 -27.90
CA HIS A 867 5.24 -7.06 -28.56
C HIS A 867 4.68 -7.85 -29.77
N THR A 868 3.42 -7.64 -30.15
CA THR A 868 2.89 -8.17 -31.41
C THR A 868 3.54 -7.45 -32.60
N GLU A 869 3.93 -8.20 -33.63
CA GLU A 869 4.44 -7.65 -34.88
C GLU A 869 3.32 -6.87 -35.59
N THR A 870 3.37 -5.53 -35.53
CA THR A 870 2.34 -4.64 -36.10
C THR A 870 2.35 -4.57 -37.63
N GLY A 871 3.20 -5.33 -38.32
CA GLY A 871 3.45 -5.20 -39.77
C GLY A 871 4.10 -3.87 -40.18
N VAL A 872 4.62 -3.11 -39.20
CA VAL A 872 5.14 -1.75 -39.33
C VAL A 872 6.38 -1.60 -38.47
N ASP A 873 7.46 -1.08 -39.05
CA ASP A 873 8.70 -0.72 -38.35
C ASP A 873 8.56 0.67 -37.69
N ARG A 874 8.22 0.67 -36.40
CA ARG A 874 8.00 1.86 -35.55
C ARG A 874 9.31 2.45 -34.99
N ASP A 875 10.31 1.61 -34.78
CA ASP A 875 11.54 1.91 -34.04
C ASP A 875 12.26 3.14 -34.62
N ASN A 876 12.62 4.10 -33.76
CA ASN A 876 13.40 5.30 -34.13
C ASN A 876 12.74 6.20 -35.21
N VAL A 877 11.43 6.09 -35.46
CA VAL A 877 10.68 7.01 -36.33
C VAL A 877 10.22 8.22 -35.52
N ILE A 878 10.64 9.43 -35.91
CA ILE A 878 10.12 10.69 -35.37
C ILE A 878 9.03 11.21 -36.32
N MET A 879 7.86 11.52 -35.79
CA MET A 879 6.77 12.21 -36.47
C MET A 879 6.77 13.69 -36.07
N ILE A 880 6.88 14.59 -37.03
CA ILE A 880 6.91 16.05 -36.81
C ILE A 880 5.64 16.65 -37.43
N PRO A 881 4.69 17.17 -36.64
CA PRO A 881 3.57 17.95 -37.16
C PRO A 881 4.08 19.24 -37.82
N THR A 882 3.85 19.36 -39.12
CA THR A 882 4.15 20.55 -39.92
C THR A 882 2.85 21.27 -40.29
N GLY A 883 2.67 22.48 -39.76
CA GLY A 883 1.48 23.29 -39.95
C GLY A 883 1.40 23.96 -41.33
N SER A 884 0.26 24.61 -41.59
CA SER A 884 0.00 25.38 -42.81
C SER A 884 0.93 26.59 -43.00
N GLY A 885 1.57 27.08 -41.94
CA GLY A 885 2.51 28.21 -41.99
C GLY A 885 3.86 27.92 -42.66
N LEU A 886 4.22 26.64 -42.84
CA LEU A 886 5.54 26.24 -43.32
C LEU A 886 5.66 26.43 -44.85
N LYS A 887 6.23 27.58 -45.25
CA LYS A 887 6.17 28.14 -46.62
C LYS A 887 6.83 27.32 -47.74
N SER A 888 7.76 26.42 -47.43
CA SER A 888 8.41 25.56 -48.42
C SER A 888 8.72 24.19 -47.83
N TYR A 889 7.72 23.32 -47.84
CA TYR A 889 7.80 21.99 -47.25
C TYR A 889 8.83 21.08 -47.94
N ALA A 890 8.92 21.11 -49.27
CA ALA A 890 9.91 20.33 -50.02
C ALA A 890 11.37 20.73 -49.69
N ALA A 891 11.61 22.02 -49.40
CA ALA A 891 12.92 22.49 -48.94
C ALA A 891 13.21 22.05 -47.50
N PHE A 892 12.24 22.18 -46.59
CA PHE A 892 12.34 21.67 -45.21
C PHE A 892 12.61 20.15 -45.16
N LYS A 893 11.88 19.36 -45.96
CA LYS A 893 12.06 17.91 -46.10
C LYS A 893 13.49 17.57 -46.56
N ARG A 894 14.02 18.29 -47.55
CA ARG A 894 15.39 18.12 -48.05
C ARG A 894 16.45 18.51 -47.02
N ASP A 895 16.28 19.65 -46.35
CA ASP A 895 17.19 20.10 -45.29
C ASP A 895 17.24 19.08 -44.14
N VAL A 896 16.10 18.56 -43.69
CA VAL A 896 16.04 17.50 -42.66
C VAL A 896 16.65 16.19 -43.16
N MET A 897 16.40 15.78 -44.41
CA MET A 897 17.02 14.59 -45.02
C MET A 897 18.55 14.69 -45.10
N SER A 898 19.12 15.90 -45.17
CA SER A 898 20.56 16.12 -45.23
C SER A 898 21.28 16.05 -43.87
N LEU A 899 20.55 15.90 -42.75
CA LEU A 899 21.16 15.83 -41.42
C LEU A 899 21.88 14.49 -41.18
N PRO A 900 23.13 14.49 -40.68
CA PRO A 900 23.81 13.27 -40.27
C PRO A 900 23.04 12.61 -39.11
N GLY A 901 22.72 11.32 -39.26
CA GLY A 901 21.91 10.57 -38.30
C GLY A 901 20.43 10.41 -38.68
N ILE A 902 19.97 10.99 -39.80
CA ILE A 902 18.72 10.59 -40.46
C ILE A 902 19.06 9.65 -41.62
N SER A 903 18.22 8.63 -41.85
CA SER A 903 18.41 7.64 -42.92
C SER A 903 17.50 7.87 -44.12
N ASN A 904 16.22 8.22 -43.88
CA ASN A 904 15.26 8.60 -44.91
C ASN A 904 14.15 9.47 -44.29
N VAL A 905 13.42 10.21 -45.13
CA VAL A 905 12.23 11.00 -44.74
C VAL A 905 11.01 10.71 -45.64
N ALA A 906 9.82 10.70 -45.04
CA ALA A 906 8.52 10.49 -45.70
C ALA A 906 7.50 11.54 -45.27
N THR A 907 6.40 11.61 -46.01
CA THR A 907 5.32 12.58 -45.81
C THR A 907 3.97 11.87 -45.75
N SER A 908 3.13 12.25 -44.79
CA SER A 908 1.74 11.80 -44.69
C SER A 908 0.84 12.95 -44.21
N ARG A 909 -0.45 12.90 -44.53
CA ARG A 909 -1.45 13.85 -44.00
C ARG A 909 -1.66 13.70 -42.49
N TYR A 910 -1.48 12.50 -41.96
CA TYR A 910 -1.68 12.19 -40.54
C TYR A 910 -0.48 11.44 -39.95
N GLY A 911 -0.25 11.65 -38.66
CA GLY A 911 0.63 10.79 -37.87
C GLY A 911 0.05 9.37 -37.78
N MET A 912 0.92 8.36 -37.82
CA MET A 912 0.50 6.98 -37.62
C MET A 912 -0.10 6.81 -36.22
N PHE A 913 -1.05 5.87 -36.09
CA PHE A 913 -1.84 5.67 -34.87
C PHE A 913 -2.75 6.86 -34.48
N GLY A 914 -2.90 7.85 -35.38
CA GLY A 914 -3.87 8.94 -35.31
C GLY A 914 -5.07 8.76 -36.25
N SER A 915 -5.51 9.86 -36.87
CA SER A 915 -6.63 9.90 -37.82
C SER A 915 -6.29 9.32 -39.21
N TYR A 916 -7.32 9.03 -39.98
CA TYR A 916 -7.29 8.60 -41.37
C TYR A 916 -8.44 9.30 -42.13
N ASP A 917 -8.32 9.44 -43.44
CA ASP A 917 -9.44 9.84 -44.30
C ASP A 917 -10.45 8.69 -44.43
N ILE A 918 -11.74 9.01 -44.60
CA ILE A 918 -12.76 8.03 -45.00
C ILE A 918 -13.17 8.37 -46.44
N ILE A 919 -12.99 7.41 -47.35
CA ILE A 919 -13.13 7.61 -48.80
C ILE A 919 -14.18 6.62 -49.30
N GLY A 920 -15.25 7.15 -49.88
CA GLY A 920 -16.29 6.35 -50.51
C GLY A 920 -15.82 5.82 -51.86
N ILE A 921 -15.66 4.50 -51.96
CA ILE A 921 -15.51 3.79 -53.23
C ILE A 921 -16.90 3.50 -53.79
N GLY A 922 -17.09 3.86 -55.06
CA GLY A 922 -18.27 3.55 -55.84
C GLY A 922 -18.25 2.12 -56.39
N GLY A 923 -19.43 1.53 -56.49
CA GLY A 923 -19.69 0.33 -57.27
C GLY A 923 -20.87 0.58 -58.21
N ASN A 924 -21.18 -0.35 -59.10
CA ASN A 924 -22.32 -0.24 -60.01
C ASN A 924 -23.67 -0.43 -59.29
N SER A 925 -23.65 -0.95 -58.05
CA SER A 925 -24.81 -1.04 -57.16
C SER A 925 -24.61 -0.34 -55.82
N LYS A 926 -25.72 -0.10 -55.09
CA LYS A 926 -25.66 0.36 -53.69
C LYS A 926 -25.02 -0.65 -52.73
N GLU A 927 -24.95 -1.92 -53.11
CA GLU A 927 -24.37 -2.98 -52.26
C GLU A 927 -22.85 -3.15 -52.51
N GLU A 928 -22.36 -2.72 -53.68
CA GLU A 928 -20.94 -2.77 -54.06
C GLU A 928 -20.11 -1.57 -53.56
N SER A 929 -20.74 -0.46 -53.16
CA SER A 929 -20.01 0.72 -52.69
C SER A 929 -19.52 0.55 -51.24
N MET A 930 -18.29 0.99 -50.94
CA MET A 930 -17.66 0.77 -49.62
C MET A 930 -16.90 2.00 -49.14
N MET A 931 -16.99 2.28 -47.84
CA MET A 931 -16.11 3.26 -47.17
C MET A 931 -14.74 2.64 -46.88
N LEU A 932 -13.74 2.97 -47.70
CA LEU A 932 -12.34 2.60 -47.48
C LEU A 932 -11.65 3.61 -46.55
N ARG A 933 -10.78 3.14 -45.66
CA ARG A 933 -9.92 4.05 -44.88
C ARG A 933 -8.72 4.47 -45.73
N GLY A 934 -8.41 5.76 -45.74
CA GLY A 934 -7.39 6.36 -46.59
C GLY A 934 -6.27 7.03 -45.80
N LEU A 935 -5.04 6.85 -46.25
CA LEU A 935 -3.91 7.71 -45.85
C LEU A 935 -3.27 8.30 -47.11
N ARG A 936 -3.25 9.63 -47.21
CA ARG A 936 -2.49 10.37 -48.23
C ARG A 936 -1.03 10.45 -47.81
N VAL A 937 -0.14 9.90 -48.65
CA VAL A 937 1.27 9.63 -48.33
C VAL A 937 2.17 9.94 -49.53
N ASP A 938 3.48 10.05 -49.31
CA ASP A 938 4.47 10.02 -50.40
C ASP A 938 4.98 8.61 -50.71
N LYS A 939 5.78 8.47 -51.78
CA LYS A 939 6.38 7.17 -52.17
C LYS A 939 7.31 6.60 -51.09
N ASN A 940 8.00 7.45 -50.33
CA ASN A 940 8.97 7.00 -49.32
C ASN A 940 8.30 6.34 -48.10
N PHE A 941 7.04 6.69 -47.79
CA PHE A 941 6.30 6.22 -46.61
C PHE A 941 6.33 4.69 -46.46
N ILE A 942 6.09 3.95 -47.55
CA ILE A 942 6.07 2.48 -47.58
C ILE A 942 7.44 1.91 -47.16
N SER A 943 8.53 2.53 -47.64
CA SER A 943 9.91 2.11 -47.33
C SER A 943 10.33 2.41 -45.89
N ILE A 944 9.93 3.56 -45.33
CA ILE A 944 10.30 4.01 -43.97
C ILE A 944 9.59 3.23 -42.88
N LEU A 945 8.36 2.78 -43.17
CA LEU A 945 7.57 1.92 -42.29
C LEU A 945 7.86 0.43 -42.50
N GLY A 946 8.77 0.06 -43.41
CA GLY A 946 9.15 -1.33 -43.67
C GLY A 946 8.00 -2.22 -44.18
N LEU A 947 6.98 -1.63 -44.82
CA LEU A 947 5.76 -2.35 -45.20
C LEU A 947 6.09 -3.43 -46.26
N GLN A 948 5.71 -4.67 -45.99
CA GLN A 948 5.98 -5.78 -46.90
C GLN A 948 5.01 -5.75 -48.10
N TRP A 949 5.54 -5.81 -49.32
CA TRP A 949 4.73 -6.03 -50.52
C TRP A 949 4.18 -7.45 -50.57
N LYS A 950 2.94 -7.60 -51.06
CA LYS A 950 2.38 -8.86 -51.57
C LYS A 950 2.46 -8.91 -53.09
N TYR A 951 2.07 -7.82 -53.74
CA TYR A 951 2.30 -7.59 -55.17
C TYR A 951 2.93 -6.20 -55.34
N PRO A 952 4.22 -6.10 -55.69
CA PRO A 952 4.92 -4.83 -55.86
C PRO A 952 4.46 -4.10 -57.13
N PRO A 953 4.64 -2.76 -57.22
CA PRO A 953 4.29 -2.00 -58.41
C PRO A 953 5.16 -2.38 -59.61
N ILE A 954 4.58 -2.33 -60.81
CA ILE A 954 5.24 -2.73 -62.07
C ILE A 954 6.46 -1.83 -62.37
N GLN A 955 6.41 -0.54 -62.03
CA GLN A 955 7.53 0.41 -62.14
C GLN A 955 7.46 1.47 -61.02
N ASP A 956 8.52 1.56 -60.21
CA ASP A 956 8.58 2.41 -59.01
C ASP A 956 8.48 3.93 -59.33
N ASN A 957 9.18 4.39 -60.38
CA ASN A 957 9.08 5.76 -60.89
C ASN A 957 7.67 6.16 -61.42
N ARG A 958 6.70 5.23 -61.49
CA ARG A 958 5.32 5.52 -61.91
C ARG A 958 4.32 5.57 -60.75
N LEU A 959 4.79 5.55 -59.50
CA LEU A 959 3.96 5.75 -58.31
C LEU A 959 3.48 7.20 -58.14
N GLU A 960 4.24 8.19 -58.61
CA GLU A 960 3.90 9.63 -58.50
C GLU A 960 3.04 10.17 -59.66
N ALA A 961 2.61 9.30 -60.58
CA ALA A 961 1.98 9.69 -61.84
C ALA A 961 0.49 9.32 -61.90
N GLY A 962 -0.39 10.25 -61.52
CA GLY A 962 -1.86 10.10 -61.56
C GLY A 962 -2.48 9.68 -60.22
N SER A 963 -3.82 9.63 -60.16
CA SER A 963 -4.57 9.22 -58.96
C SER A 963 -4.36 7.72 -58.69
N LYS A 964 -3.36 7.40 -57.86
CA LYS A 964 -2.92 6.02 -57.59
C LYS A 964 -3.08 5.63 -56.13
N VAL A 965 -3.49 4.38 -55.94
CA VAL A 965 -3.70 3.78 -54.62
C VAL A 965 -2.93 2.46 -54.47
N VAL A 966 -2.30 2.26 -53.32
CA VAL A 966 -1.74 0.98 -52.88
C VAL A 966 -2.62 0.45 -51.76
N ILE A 967 -3.17 -0.75 -51.93
CA ILE A 967 -4.15 -1.32 -50.99
C ILE A 967 -3.55 -2.43 -50.12
N ASN A 968 -4.15 -2.72 -48.96
CA ASN A 968 -3.80 -3.91 -48.18
C ASN A 968 -4.54 -5.17 -48.68
N GLU A 969 -4.08 -6.36 -48.28
CA GLU A 969 -4.68 -7.63 -48.74
C GLU A 969 -6.17 -7.73 -48.44
N LEU A 970 -6.60 -7.24 -47.27
CA LEU A 970 -8.00 -7.33 -46.84
C LEU A 970 -8.92 -6.46 -47.71
N ALA A 971 -8.42 -5.39 -48.32
CA ALA A 971 -9.18 -4.61 -49.29
C ALA A 971 -9.48 -5.38 -50.58
N ILE A 972 -8.68 -6.37 -50.98
CA ILE A 972 -8.98 -7.21 -52.17
C ILE A 972 -10.29 -7.98 -51.94
N GLU A 973 -10.40 -8.66 -50.79
CA GLU A 973 -11.59 -9.43 -50.43
C GLU A 973 -12.82 -8.51 -50.29
N LYS A 974 -12.68 -7.37 -49.60
CA LYS A 974 -13.81 -6.46 -49.29
C LYS A 974 -14.24 -5.57 -50.46
N LEU A 975 -13.40 -5.35 -51.46
CA LEU A 975 -13.77 -4.68 -52.72
C LEU A 975 -14.07 -5.67 -53.86
N HIS A 976 -14.08 -6.99 -53.58
CA HIS A 976 -14.31 -8.07 -54.56
C HIS A 976 -13.39 -7.99 -55.79
N LEU A 977 -12.16 -7.51 -55.59
CA LEU A 977 -11.15 -7.32 -56.63
C LEU A 977 -10.50 -8.66 -57.05
N PRO A 978 -9.97 -8.76 -58.28
CA PRO A 978 -9.29 -9.97 -58.73
C PRO A 978 -8.03 -10.27 -57.91
N LEU A 979 -7.65 -11.56 -57.87
CA LEU A 979 -6.54 -12.12 -57.08
C LEU A 979 -5.19 -11.41 -57.24
N ASN A 980 -4.95 -10.77 -58.39
CA ASN A 980 -3.93 -9.74 -58.59
C ASN A 980 -4.64 -8.48 -59.12
N PRO A 981 -4.81 -7.42 -58.32
CA PRO A 981 -5.57 -6.23 -58.71
C PRO A 981 -4.74 -5.13 -59.38
N ILE A 982 -3.44 -5.33 -59.64
CA ILE A 982 -2.58 -4.27 -60.20
C ILE A 982 -3.10 -3.80 -61.56
N GLY A 983 -3.24 -2.49 -61.73
CA GLY A 983 -3.79 -1.86 -62.93
C GLY A 983 -5.32 -1.86 -63.01
N THR A 984 -6.04 -2.44 -62.04
CA THR A 984 -7.50 -2.26 -61.95
C THR A 984 -7.83 -0.82 -61.56
N ILE A 985 -8.95 -0.32 -62.07
CA ILE A 985 -9.46 1.02 -61.77
C ILE A 985 -10.60 0.87 -60.77
N ILE A 986 -10.42 1.45 -59.59
CA ILE A 986 -11.44 1.64 -58.57
C ILE A 986 -12.12 2.99 -58.84
N ASP A 987 -13.46 3.02 -58.88
CA ASP A 987 -14.20 4.28 -58.95
C ASP A 987 -14.35 4.87 -57.54
N SER A 988 -14.02 6.14 -57.36
CA SER A 988 -14.16 6.87 -56.08
C SER A 988 -15.11 8.06 -56.19
N GLY A 989 -15.92 8.14 -57.25
CA GLY A 989 -16.78 9.27 -57.57
C GLY A 989 -16.08 10.27 -58.53
N PRO A 990 -15.61 11.43 -58.05
CA PRO A 990 -14.96 12.43 -58.92
C PRO A 990 -13.56 12.03 -59.38
N GLU A 991 -12.93 11.02 -58.76
CA GLU A 991 -11.62 10.50 -59.15
C GLU A 991 -11.68 8.99 -59.43
N LYS A 992 -10.91 8.55 -60.43
CA LYS A 992 -10.70 7.14 -60.77
C LYS A 992 -9.30 6.73 -60.33
N LEU A 993 -9.23 5.72 -59.47
CA LEU A 993 -8.02 5.31 -58.77
C LEU A 993 -7.41 4.07 -59.43
N GLU A 994 -6.21 4.17 -59.98
CA GLU A 994 -5.47 2.99 -60.44
C GLU A 994 -4.80 2.28 -59.26
N VAL A 995 -5.07 0.98 -59.08
CA VAL A 995 -4.40 0.15 -58.07
C VAL A 995 -2.96 -0.11 -58.50
N ALA A 996 -2.03 0.60 -57.88
CA ALA A 996 -0.61 0.57 -58.24
C ALA A 996 0.15 -0.62 -57.65
N GLY A 997 -0.34 -1.20 -56.54
CA GLY A 997 0.31 -2.31 -55.83
C GLY A 997 -0.48 -2.76 -54.60
N VAL A 998 -0.04 -3.86 -54.00
CA VAL A 998 -0.66 -4.45 -52.80
C VAL A 998 0.39 -4.71 -51.73
N VAL A 999 0.18 -4.15 -50.54
CA VAL A 999 0.95 -4.44 -49.33
C VAL A 999 0.27 -5.52 -48.47
N LYS A 1000 1.05 -6.19 -47.63
CA LYS A 1000 0.52 -7.10 -46.61
C LYS A 1000 -0.37 -6.36 -45.61
N ASN A 1001 -1.22 -7.10 -44.90
CA ASN A 1001 -2.01 -6.52 -43.82
C ASN A 1001 -1.10 -6.03 -42.68
N PHE A 1002 -1.29 -4.77 -42.25
CA PHE A 1002 -0.54 -4.13 -41.17
C PHE A 1002 -1.47 -3.28 -40.29
N ASN A 1003 -1.05 -2.99 -39.06
CA ASN A 1003 -1.83 -2.24 -38.09
C ASN A 1003 -1.52 -0.75 -38.16
N PHE A 1004 -2.52 0.05 -38.53
CA PHE A 1004 -2.48 1.52 -38.57
C PHE A 1004 -3.33 2.18 -37.47
N GLY A 1005 -4.21 1.42 -36.82
CA GLY A 1005 -5.00 1.79 -35.65
C GLY A 1005 -4.80 0.80 -34.49
N SER A 1006 -5.69 0.83 -33.51
CA SER A 1006 -5.59 0.00 -32.29
C SER A 1006 -5.67 -1.50 -32.57
N LEU A 1007 -4.89 -2.29 -31.82
CA LEU A 1007 -4.95 -3.75 -31.79
C LEU A 1007 -6.20 -4.30 -31.07
N GLU A 1008 -7.01 -3.44 -30.44
CA GLU A 1008 -8.35 -3.84 -29.98
C GLU A 1008 -9.24 -4.23 -31.18
N ASP A 1009 -9.12 -3.48 -32.29
CA ASP A 1009 -9.83 -3.69 -33.54
C ASP A 1009 -9.16 -4.77 -34.41
N ALA A 1010 -9.94 -5.37 -35.31
CA ALA A 1010 -9.42 -6.16 -36.41
C ALA A 1010 -8.80 -5.26 -37.50
N VAL A 1011 -7.81 -5.77 -38.25
CA VAL A 1011 -7.25 -5.04 -39.40
C VAL A 1011 -8.34 -4.80 -40.44
N GLN A 1012 -8.50 -3.55 -40.85
CA GLN A 1012 -9.55 -3.07 -41.75
C GLN A 1012 -9.00 -2.79 -43.16
N PRO A 1013 -9.84 -2.72 -44.20
CA PRO A 1013 -9.38 -2.42 -45.54
C PRO A 1013 -8.86 -0.97 -45.60
N LEU A 1014 -7.66 -0.80 -46.17
CA LEU A 1014 -6.93 0.47 -46.22
C LEU A 1014 -6.39 0.74 -47.63
N GLY A 1015 -6.49 1.98 -48.08
CA GLY A 1015 -5.78 2.53 -49.24
C GLY A 1015 -4.72 3.55 -48.82
N LEU A 1016 -3.51 3.41 -49.35
CA LEU A 1016 -2.44 4.40 -49.32
C LEU A 1016 -2.48 5.17 -50.64
N PHE A 1017 -2.82 6.45 -50.57
CA PHE A 1017 -3.03 7.33 -51.72
C PHE A 1017 -1.73 8.10 -51.95
N ILE A 1018 -1.03 7.80 -53.06
CA ILE A 1018 0.31 8.32 -53.29
C ILE A 1018 0.22 9.69 -53.96
N THR A 1019 0.70 10.72 -53.26
CA THR A 1019 0.65 12.12 -53.71
C THR A 1019 2.06 12.72 -53.71
N ALA A 1020 2.49 13.27 -54.84
CA ALA A 1020 3.80 13.89 -55.00
C ALA A 1020 3.99 15.10 -54.05
N ASP A 1021 5.23 15.39 -53.64
CA ASP A 1021 5.54 16.47 -52.68
C ASP A 1021 5.09 17.88 -53.12
N THR A 1022 4.88 18.08 -54.43
CA THR A 1022 4.40 19.34 -55.03
C THR A 1022 2.87 19.38 -55.23
N ALA A 1023 2.14 18.34 -54.83
CA ALA A 1023 0.69 18.24 -55.03
C ALA A 1023 -0.07 19.37 -54.30
N ARG A 1024 -1.10 19.90 -54.96
CA ARG A 1024 -1.92 21.00 -54.42
C ARG A 1024 -2.71 20.56 -53.18
N ASP A 1025 -2.96 19.26 -53.03
CA ASP A 1025 -3.67 18.65 -51.89
C ASP A 1025 -2.94 18.88 -50.56
N TRP A 1026 -1.60 18.87 -50.57
CA TRP A 1026 -0.81 19.28 -49.41
C TRP A 1026 -1.09 20.75 -49.01
N THR A 1027 -1.44 21.61 -49.96
CA THR A 1027 -1.69 23.04 -49.71
C THR A 1027 -3.14 23.39 -49.38
N LEU A 1028 -4.10 22.48 -49.58
CA LEU A 1028 -5.54 22.75 -49.48
C LEU A 1028 -6.12 22.67 -48.04
N GLY A 1029 -5.45 23.34 -47.11
CA GLY A 1029 -5.99 23.94 -45.86
C GLY A 1029 -6.63 23.06 -44.78
N SER A 1030 -7.06 21.84 -45.09
CA SER A 1030 -8.01 21.03 -44.32
C SER A 1030 -7.39 19.76 -43.72
N GLY A 1031 -6.07 19.76 -43.52
CA GLY A 1031 -5.33 18.70 -42.86
C GLY A 1031 -3.98 19.20 -42.40
N GLY A 1032 -3.45 18.56 -41.35
CA GLY A 1032 -2.03 18.69 -41.05
C GLY A 1032 -1.18 18.03 -42.14
N ARG A 1033 0.14 18.19 -42.03
CA ARG A 1033 1.11 17.33 -42.68
C ARG A 1033 2.08 16.84 -41.61
N TYR A 1034 2.49 15.58 -41.69
CA TYR A 1034 3.49 15.01 -40.80
C TYR A 1034 4.72 14.64 -41.63
N LEU A 1035 5.89 15.15 -41.22
CA LEU A 1035 7.18 14.63 -41.70
C LEU A 1035 7.56 13.45 -40.81
N PHE A 1036 7.81 12.31 -41.43
CA PHE A 1036 8.32 11.10 -40.78
C PHE A 1036 9.82 11.05 -41.05
N ALA A 1037 10.65 11.03 -40.01
CA ALA A 1037 12.10 10.95 -40.11
C ALA A 1037 12.61 9.69 -39.41
N LYS A 1038 13.26 8.78 -40.16
CA LYS A 1038 13.84 7.54 -39.63
C LYS A 1038 15.25 7.82 -39.12
N VAL A 1039 15.45 7.79 -37.80
CA VAL A 1039 16.74 8.07 -37.16
C VAL A 1039 17.64 6.83 -37.18
N GLN A 1040 18.93 7.03 -37.44
CA GLN A 1040 19.94 5.97 -37.46
C GLN A 1040 20.24 5.48 -36.02
N PRO A 1041 20.37 4.17 -35.77
CA PRO A 1041 20.74 3.64 -34.45
C PRO A 1041 22.03 4.26 -33.90
N ARG A 1042 22.05 4.53 -32.58
CA ARG A 1042 23.17 5.16 -31.84
C ARG A 1042 23.42 6.65 -32.14
N THR A 1043 22.54 7.34 -32.86
CA THR A 1043 22.60 8.81 -33.01
C THR A 1043 22.33 9.53 -31.69
N ASN A 1044 23.02 10.66 -31.43
CA ASN A 1044 22.76 11.52 -30.28
C ASN A 1044 21.45 12.32 -30.47
N LEU A 1045 20.34 11.73 -30.01
CA LEU A 1045 18.98 12.26 -30.16
C LEU A 1045 18.83 13.73 -29.73
N PRO A 1046 19.27 14.18 -28.53
CA PRO A 1046 19.21 15.60 -28.15
C PRO A 1046 19.85 16.55 -29.17
N THR A 1047 21.04 16.21 -29.70
CA THR A 1047 21.69 17.06 -30.72
C THR A 1047 20.95 17.04 -32.06
N LEU A 1048 20.45 15.87 -32.50
CA LEU A 1048 19.68 15.77 -33.74
C LEU A 1048 18.36 16.56 -33.64
N ILE A 1049 17.62 16.42 -32.54
CA ILE A 1049 16.35 17.11 -32.30
C ILE A 1049 16.58 18.62 -32.24
N GLY A 1050 17.67 19.09 -31.61
CA GLY A 1050 18.08 20.50 -31.64
C GLY A 1050 18.39 21.00 -33.06
N SER A 1051 19.06 20.20 -33.88
CA SER A 1051 19.32 20.52 -35.30
C SER A 1051 18.03 20.60 -36.13
N ILE A 1052 17.14 19.62 -35.99
CA ILE A 1052 15.81 19.62 -36.64
C ILE A 1052 15.01 20.86 -36.19
N GLN A 1053 15.01 21.19 -34.90
CA GLN A 1053 14.33 22.38 -34.37
C GLN A 1053 14.87 23.68 -34.99
N ASN A 1054 16.18 23.79 -35.21
CA ASN A 1054 16.79 24.96 -35.85
C ASN A 1054 16.46 25.04 -37.35
N ILE A 1055 16.39 23.91 -38.05
CA ILE A 1055 15.88 23.85 -39.43
C ILE A 1055 14.38 24.22 -39.47
N PHE A 1056 13.57 23.75 -38.53
CA PHE A 1056 12.15 24.12 -38.45
C PHE A 1056 11.98 25.65 -38.29
N LYS A 1057 12.72 26.27 -37.34
CA LYS A 1057 12.75 27.73 -37.12
C LYS A 1057 13.20 28.55 -38.34
N LYS A 1058 13.90 27.95 -39.31
CA LYS A 1058 14.27 28.60 -40.60
C LYS A 1058 13.06 28.75 -41.53
N TYR A 1059 12.14 27.78 -41.53
CA TYR A 1059 10.99 27.73 -42.45
C TYR A 1059 9.66 28.17 -41.82
N ASP A 1060 9.49 27.98 -40.51
CA ASP A 1060 8.38 28.52 -39.72
C ASP A 1060 8.93 29.11 -38.40
N LYS A 1061 8.79 30.43 -38.25
CA LYS A 1061 9.18 31.18 -37.04
C LYS A 1061 8.02 31.36 -36.07
N ASP A 1062 6.83 30.93 -36.46
CA ASP A 1062 5.58 31.30 -35.81
C ASP A 1062 4.94 30.17 -35.01
N THR A 1063 5.01 28.93 -35.49
CA THR A 1063 4.64 27.74 -34.71
C THR A 1063 5.77 27.33 -33.75
N LEU A 1064 5.42 26.69 -32.64
CA LEU A 1064 6.40 25.99 -31.80
C LEU A 1064 6.75 24.65 -32.45
N PHE A 1065 8.04 24.31 -32.46
CA PHE A 1065 8.49 22.98 -32.87
C PHE A 1065 8.05 21.92 -31.85
N ASP A 1066 7.28 20.96 -32.33
CA ASP A 1066 6.76 19.81 -31.59
C ASP A 1066 7.09 18.52 -32.36
N TYR A 1067 7.18 17.39 -31.66
CA TYR A 1067 7.51 16.09 -32.25
C TYR A 1067 7.04 14.93 -31.36
N THR A 1068 6.77 13.77 -31.97
CA THR A 1068 6.36 12.55 -31.26
C THR A 1068 7.06 11.35 -31.87
N PHE A 1069 7.63 10.46 -31.07
CA PHE A 1069 8.12 9.18 -31.58
C PHE A 1069 6.93 8.28 -31.95
N MET A 1070 7.08 7.49 -33.00
CA MET A 1070 6.01 6.60 -33.48
C MET A 1070 5.64 5.51 -32.45
N ASP A 1071 6.61 5.04 -31.67
CA ASP A 1071 6.37 4.17 -30.52
C ASP A 1071 5.62 4.88 -29.38
N ASP A 1072 5.91 6.15 -29.10
CA ASP A 1072 5.17 6.92 -28.08
C ASP A 1072 3.71 7.18 -28.51
N ALA A 1073 3.47 7.36 -29.81
CA ALA A 1073 2.13 7.46 -30.39
C ALA A 1073 1.38 6.12 -30.35
N PHE A 1074 2.04 5.00 -30.63
CA PHE A 1074 1.47 3.66 -30.47
C PHE A 1074 1.15 3.36 -29.00
N ASN A 1075 2.10 3.56 -28.09
CA ASN A 1075 1.91 3.41 -26.65
C ASN A 1075 0.84 4.37 -26.10
N ALA A 1076 0.62 5.52 -26.75
CA ALA A 1076 -0.44 6.44 -26.36
C ALA A 1076 -1.86 5.88 -26.55
N GLN A 1077 -2.06 4.93 -27.47
CA GLN A 1077 -3.37 4.27 -27.64
C GLN A 1077 -3.74 3.41 -26.43
N TYR A 1078 -2.75 2.76 -25.79
CA TYR A 1078 -2.98 1.84 -24.65
C TYR A 1078 -2.91 2.52 -23.28
N LYS A 1079 -3.02 3.86 -23.23
CA LYS A 1079 -2.91 4.63 -21.98
C LYS A 1079 -4.06 4.38 -21.01
N ALA A 1080 -5.20 3.84 -21.44
CA ALA A 1080 -6.28 3.49 -20.51
C ALA A 1080 -6.06 2.11 -19.87
N GLU A 1081 -5.45 1.20 -20.61
CA GLU A 1081 -5.17 -0.18 -20.24
C GLU A 1081 -3.93 -0.22 -19.34
N ASP A 1082 -2.93 0.62 -19.61
CA ASP A 1082 -1.80 0.89 -18.72
C ASP A 1082 -2.26 1.39 -17.34
N LYS A 1083 -3.23 2.32 -17.29
CA LYS A 1083 -3.85 2.76 -16.03
C LYS A 1083 -4.52 1.58 -15.33
N LEU A 1084 -5.32 0.81 -16.06
CA LEU A 1084 -6.00 -0.38 -15.52
C LEU A 1084 -5.01 -1.35 -14.88
N ALA A 1085 -3.91 -1.67 -15.55
CA ALA A 1085 -2.88 -2.58 -15.04
C ALA A 1085 -2.15 -2.02 -13.81
N ALA A 1086 -1.77 -0.73 -13.81
CA ALA A 1086 -1.15 -0.09 -12.65
C ALA A 1086 -2.08 -0.13 -11.41
N ILE A 1087 -3.36 0.17 -11.61
CA ILE A 1087 -4.41 0.12 -10.57
C ILE A 1087 -4.57 -1.31 -10.03
N PHE A 1088 -4.74 -2.30 -10.92
CA PHE A 1088 -4.88 -3.71 -10.53
C PHE A 1088 -3.62 -4.25 -9.81
N SER A 1089 -2.42 -3.85 -10.22
CA SER A 1089 -1.18 -4.25 -9.53
C SER A 1089 -1.10 -3.68 -8.10
N VAL A 1090 -1.37 -2.39 -7.90
CA VAL A 1090 -1.40 -1.78 -6.56
C VAL A 1090 -2.44 -2.47 -5.67
N PHE A 1091 -3.64 -2.72 -6.19
CA PHE A 1091 -4.70 -3.41 -5.45
C PHE A 1091 -4.39 -4.88 -5.17
N THR A 1092 -3.66 -5.56 -6.06
CA THR A 1092 -3.18 -6.93 -5.85
C THR A 1092 -2.15 -7.00 -4.72
N VAL A 1093 -1.17 -6.09 -4.69
CA VAL A 1093 -0.19 -5.99 -3.60
C VAL A 1093 -0.87 -5.71 -2.25
N ILE A 1094 -1.80 -4.74 -2.20
CA ILE A 1094 -2.58 -4.44 -1.00
C ILE A 1094 -3.39 -5.67 -0.55
N THR A 1095 -4.01 -6.37 -1.49
CA THR A 1095 -4.79 -7.58 -1.24
C THR A 1095 -3.94 -8.70 -0.63
N ILE A 1096 -2.73 -8.94 -1.14
CA ILE A 1096 -1.78 -9.92 -0.59
C ILE A 1096 -1.41 -9.54 0.86
N ILE A 1097 -1.12 -8.26 1.12
CA ILE A 1097 -0.77 -7.76 2.46
C ILE A 1097 -1.94 -7.98 3.45
N LEU A 1098 -3.16 -7.59 3.06
CA LEU A 1098 -4.36 -7.78 3.87
C LEU A 1098 -4.65 -9.26 4.15
N ALA A 1099 -4.49 -10.13 3.14
CA ALA A 1099 -4.68 -11.57 3.27
C ALA A 1099 -3.67 -12.20 4.24
N ALA A 1100 -2.39 -11.82 4.12
CA ALA A 1100 -1.31 -12.28 4.98
C ALA A 1100 -1.50 -11.80 6.44
N MET A 1101 -1.87 -10.52 6.65
CA MET A 1101 -2.14 -9.97 7.98
C MET A 1101 -3.30 -10.68 8.70
N GLY A 1102 -4.35 -11.05 7.98
CA GLY A 1102 -5.46 -11.83 8.56
C GLY A 1102 -5.04 -13.24 8.94
N LEU A 1103 -4.32 -13.94 8.06
CA LEU A 1103 -3.77 -15.26 8.33
C LEU A 1103 -2.79 -15.24 9.51
N PHE A 1104 -1.95 -14.21 9.62
CA PHE A 1104 -1.02 -14.01 10.73
C PHE A 1104 -1.75 -13.93 12.08
N GLY A 1105 -2.76 -13.06 12.20
CA GLY A 1105 -3.56 -12.93 13.42
C GLY A 1105 -4.33 -14.20 13.76
N LEU A 1106 -4.80 -14.94 12.75
CA LEU A 1106 -5.54 -16.18 12.91
C LEU A 1106 -4.64 -17.37 13.32
N ALA A 1107 -3.42 -17.44 12.78
CA ALA A 1107 -2.40 -18.39 13.20
C ALA A 1107 -1.98 -18.13 14.66
N ALA A 1108 -1.73 -16.86 15.01
CA ALA A 1108 -1.41 -16.44 16.37
C ALA A 1108 -2.49 -16.87 17.38
N PHE A 1109 -3.77 -16.65 17.06
CA PHE A 1109 -4.89 -17.11 17.88
C PHE A 1109 -4.96 -18.64 18.00
N THR A 1110 -4.80 -19.36 16.88
CA THR A 1110 -4.93 -20.82 16.85
C THR A 1110 -3.84 -21.49 17.69
N ILE A 1111 -2.64 -20.88 17.72
CA ILE A 1111 -1.53 -21.28 18.58
C ILE A 1111 -1.81 -20.95 20.05
N GLU A 1112 -2.31 -19.75 20.36
CA GLU A 1112 -2.72 -19.38 21.73
C GLU A 1112 -3.72 -20.43 22.29
N GLN A 1113 -4.71 -20.85 21.47
CA GLN A 1113 -5.67 -21.90 21.82
C GLN A 1113 -5.04 -23.31 21.96
N ARG A 1114 -4.05 -23.67 21.12
CA ARG A 1114 -3.36 -24.98 21.16
C ARG A 1114 -2.12 -25.03 22.08
N THR A 1115 -1.82 -23.98 22.86
CA THR A 1115 -0.58 -23.88 23.67
C THR A 1115 -0.31 -25.10 24.56
N LYS A 1116 -1.30 -25.59 25.34
CA LYS A 1116 -1.13 -26.79 26.17
C LYS A 1116 -0.93 -28.06 25.33
N GLU A 1117 -1.63 -28.21 24.21
CA GLU A 1117 -1.51 -29.34 23.30
C GLU A 1117 -0.10 -29.42 22.69
N ILE A 1118 0.43 -28.29 22.22
CA ILE A 1118 1.79 -28.16 21.68
C ILE A 1118 2.82 -28.45 22.78
N GLY A 1119 2.60 -27.96 24.00
CA GLY A 1119 3.42 -28.27 25.17
C GLY A 1119 3.50 -29.78 25.47
N ILE A 1120 2.36 -30.46 25.53
CA ILE A 1120 2.27 -31.91 25.75
C ILE A 1120 2.98 -32.67 24.61
N ARG A 1121 2.64 -32.38 23.34
CA ARG A 1121 3.28 -33.01 22.17
C ARG A 1121 4.81 -32.86 22.21
N LYS A 1122 5.32 -31.69 22.61
CA LYS A 1122 6.76 -31.41 22.73
C LYS A 1122 7.44 -32.15 23.89
N VAL A 1123 6.75 -32.36 25.02
CA VAL A 1123 7.25 -33.24 26.10
C VAL A 1123 7.28 -34.70 25.65
N LEU A 1124 6.32 -35.11 24.82
CA LEU A 1124 6.27 -36.42 24.15
C LEU A 1124 7.20 -36.52 22.91
N GLY A 1125 8.20 -35.62 22.78
CA GLY A 1125 9.23 -35.71 21.74
C GLY A 1125 8.87 -35.21 20.34
N ALA A 1126 7.69 -34.61 20.12
CA ALA A 1126 7.30 -34.12 18.79
C ALA A 1126 8.26 -33.04 18.28
N SER A 1127 8.77 -33.23 17.05
CA SER A 1127 9.73 -32.32 16.43
C SER A 1127 9.11 -30.96 16.05
N ILE A 1128 9.95 -29.93 15.94
CA ILE A 1128 9.56 -28.59 15.49
C ILE A 1128 8.89 -28.66 14.10
N SER A 1129 9.39 -29.53 13.22
CA SER A 1129 8.81 -29.74 11.88
C SER A 1129 7.41 -30.39 11.95
N SER A 1130 7.21 -31.39 12.82
CA SER A 1130 5.89 -32.01 13.04
C SER A 1130 4.87 -30.98 13.56
N ILE A 1131 5.25 -30.15 14.53
CA ILE A 1131 4.40 -29.09 15.07
C ILE A 1131 4.08 -28.03 13.99
N ASN A 1132 5.06 -27.68 13.14
CA ASN A 1132 4.85 -26.74 12.04
C ASN A 1132 3.88 -27.30 10.98
N SER A 1133 4.11 -28.54 10.55
CA SER A 1133 3.28 -29.24 9.56
C SER A 1133 1.82 -29.34 10.03
N LEU A 1134 1.60 -29.76 11.29
CA LEU A 1134 0.27 -29.84 11.91
C LEU A 1134 -0.50 -28.51 11.85
N LEU A 1135 0.18 -27.39 12.13
CA LEU A 1135 -0.43 -26.06 12.14
C LEU A 1135 -0.62 -25.51 10.71
N SER A 1136 0.31 -25.78 9.80
CA SER A 1136 0.27 -25.31 8.41
C SER A 1136 -0.77 -26.06 7.57
N ILE A 1137 -0.95 -27.37 7.76
CA ILE A 1137 -1.94 -28.19 7.02
C ILE A 1137 -3.38 -27.69 7.25
N ASP A 1138 -3.71 -27.23 8.45
CA ASP A 1138 -5.04 -26.68 8.78
C ASP A 1138 -5.37 -25.40 7.96
N PHE A 1139 -4.36 -24.66 7.52
CA PHE A 1139 -4.50 -23.47 6.67
C PHE A 1139 -4.34 -23.78 5.18
N LEU A 1140 -3.35 -24.60 4.80
CA LEU A 1140 -3.11 -25.00 3.41
C LEU A 1140 -4.35 -25.64 2.78
N LYS A 1141 -5.11 -26.45 3.53
CA LYS A 1141 -6.40 -27.01 3.07
C LYS A 1141 -7.44 -25.95 2.70
N LEU A 1142 -7.44 -24.79 3.38
CA LEU A 1142 -8.35 -23.68 3.07
C LEU A 1142 -7.88 -22.91 1.83
N ILE A 1143 -6.55 -22.76 1.67
CA ILE A 1143 -5.96 -22.04 0.54
C ILE A 1143 -6.08 -22.86 -0.76
N LEU A 1144 -5.87 -24.18 -0.70
CA LEU A 1144 -6.14 -25.09 -1.84
C LEU A 1144 -7.61 -25.05 -2.25
N LEU A 1145 -8.54 -25.06 -1.29
CA LEU A 1145 -9.98 -24.86 -1.57
C LEU A 1145 -10.25 -23.46 -2.17
N SER A 1146 -9.53 -22.43 -1.73
CA SER A 1146 -9.65 -21.08 -2.27
C SER A 1146 -9.16 -20.98 -3.71
N ILE A 1147 -8.05 -21.64 -4.05
CA ILE A 1147 -7.53 -21.73 -5.42
C ILE A 1147 -8.53 -22.46 -6.32
N LEU A 1148 -9.10 -23.57 -5.85
CA LEU A 1148 -10.12 -24.34 -6.57
C LEU A 1148 -11.39 -23.51 -6.86
N LEU A 1149 -11.84 -22.69 -5.90
CA LEU A 1149 -13.04 -21.85 -6.05
C LEU A 1149 -12.78 -20.57 -6.87
N SER A 1150 -11.60 -19.97 -6.76
CA SER A 1150 -11.26 -18.71 -7.45
C SER A 1150 -10.89 -18.91 -8.91
N SER A 1151 -10.22 -20.01 -9.27
CA SER A 1151 -9.79 -20.29 -10.64
C SER A 1151 -10.92 -20.24 -11.68
N PRO A 1152 -12.08 -20.93 -11.52
CA PRO A 1152 -13.16 -20.86 -12.50
C PRO A 1152 -13.84 -19.48 -12.56
N VAL A 1153 -13.94 -18.77 -11.43
CA VAL A 1153 -14.53 -17.43 -11.36
C VAL A 1153 -13.64 -16.41 -12.08
N ALA A 1154 -12.33 -16.45 -11.83
CA ALA A 1154 -11.36 -15.60 -12.51
C ALA A 1154 -11.23 -15.95 -14.01
N TRP A 1155 -11.26 -17.24 -14.36
CA TRP A 1155 -11.30 -17.68 -15.76
C TRP A 1155 -12.53 -17.13 -16.49
N TRP A 1156 -13.74 -17.28 -15.92
CA TRP A 1156 -14.97 -16.78 -16.53
C TRP A 1156 -14.97 -15.25 -16.69
N ALA A 1157 -14.57 -14.52 -15.64
CA ALA A 1157 -14.50 -13.07 -15.68
C ALA A 1157 -13.49 -12.56 -16.72
N MET A 1158 -12.28 -13.13 -16.72
CA MET A 1158 -11.23 -12.72 -17.68
C MET A 1158 -11.49 -13.22 -19.09
N HIS A 1159 -12.15 -14.36 -19.28
CA HIS A 1159 -12.58 -14.82 -20.60
C HIS A 1159 -13.58 -13.83 -21.21
N ASN A 1160 -14.61 -13.43 -20.46
CA ASN A 1160 -15.60 -12.45 -20.92
C ASN A 1160 -14.97 -11.07 -21.22
N TRP A 1161 -13.96 -10.66 -20.44
CA TRP A 1161 -13.19 -9.44 -20.73
C TRP A 1161 -12.35 -9.58 -22.02
N LEU A 1162 -11.66 -10.71 -22.20
CA LEU A 1162 -10.87 -11.00 -23.42
C LEU A 1162 -11.73 -11.17 -24.68
N GLN A 1163 -13.02 -11.49 -24.57
CA GLN A 1163 -13.94 -11.45 -25.71
C GLN A 1163 -14.17 -10.02 -26.25
N GLY A 1164 -13.82 -8.99 -25.48
CA GLY A 1164 -13.91 -7.58 -25.89
C GLY A 1164 -12.81 -7.07 -26.82
N PHE A 1165 -11.84 -7.92 -27.20
CA PHE A 1165 -10.75 -7.58 -28.11
C PHE A 1165 -10.69 -8.55 -29.30
N ALA A 1166 -10.37 -8.04 -30.50
CA ALA A 1166 -10.12 -8.88 -31.67
C ALA A 1166 -8.82 -9.69 -31.51
N ASN A 1167 -7.72 -9.02 -31.13
CA ASN A 1167 -6.42 -9.65 -30.89
C ASN A 1167 -6.26 -9.93 -29.39
N ARG A 1168 -6.17 -11.21 -29.00
CA ARG A 1168 -6.25 -11.63 -27.59
C ARG A 1168 -5.39 -12.84 -27.25
N ILE A 1169 -4.85 -12.87 -26.04
CA ILE A 1169 -4.14 -14.04 -25.52
C ILE A 1169 -5.08 -15.21 -25.21
N THR A 1170 -4.55 -16.43 -25.29
CA THR A 1170 -5.18 -17.61 -24.69
C THR A 1170 -4.82 -17.66 -23.19
N ILE A 1171 -5.80 -17.86 -22.31
CA ILE A 1171 -5.52 -18.00 -20.86
C ILE A 1171 -4.85 -19.37 -20.63
N GLN A 1172 -3.59 -19.36 -20.21
CA GLN A 1172 -2.79 -20.58 -20.02
C GLN A 1172 -2.80 -21.05 -18.55
N TRP A 1173 -2.74 -22.37 -18.34
CA TRP A 1173 -2.87 -22.99 -17.01
C TRP A 1173 -1.84 -22.50 -15.98
N TRP A 1174 -0.64 -22.12 -16.42
CA TRP A 1174 0.45 -21.66 -15.55
C TRP A 1174 0.09 -20.38 -14.79
N MET A 1175 -0.81 -19.54 -15.33
CA MET A 1175 -1.25 -18.29 -14.70
C MET A 1175 -1.94 -18.57 -13.36
N PHE A 1176 -2.80 -19.60 -13.32
CA PHE A 1176 -3.44 -20.10 -12.10
C PHE A 1176 -2.42 -20.78 -11.17
N GLY A 1177 -1.48 -21.54 -11.74
CA GLY A 1177 -0.40 -22.19 -10.99
C GLY A 1177 0.50 -21.19 -10.26
N ALA A 1178 0.90 -20.11 -10.93
CA ALA A 1178 1.71 -19.03 -10.37
C ALA A 1178 0.96 -18.26 -9.27
N ALA A 1179 -0.31 -17.88 -9.51
CA ALA A 1179 -1.14 -17.22 -8.52
C ALA A 1179 -1.35 -18.07 -7.25
N GLY A 1180 -1.64 -19.37 -7.44
CA GLY A 1180 -1.80 -20.32 -6.35
C GLY A 1180 -0.51 -20.57 -5.58
N LEU A 1181 0.62 -20.72 -6.28
CA LEU A 1181 1.94 -20.89 -5.66
C LEU A 1181 2.34 -19.66 -4.84
N LEU A 1182 2.12 -18.44 -5.36
CA LEU A 1182 2.38 -17.20 -4.64
C LEU A 1182 1.56 -17.12 -3.34
N ALA A 1183 0.26 -17.42 -3.40
CA ALA A 1183 -0.61 -17.45 -2.23
C ALA A 1183 -0.18 -18.52 -1.20
N ILE A 1184 0.26 -19.69 -1.65
CA ILE A 1184 0.82 -20.75 -0.80
C ILE A 1184 2.12 -20.30 -0.14
N ILE A 1185 3.06 -19.68 -0.87
CA ILE A 1185 4.33 -19.17 -0.33
C ILE A 1185 4.07 -18.13 0.77
N VAL A 1186 3.26 -17.11 0.47
CA VAL A 1186 2.89 -16.06 1.44
C VAL A 1186 2.27 -16.67 2.70
N ALA A 1187 1.38 -17.67 2.54
CA ALA A 1187 0.76 -18.33 3.67
C ALA A 1187 1.71 -19.21 4.50
N VAL A 1188 2.57 -19.99 3.86
CA VAL A 1188 3.56 -20.85 4.53
C VAL A 1188 4.56 -20.01 5.32
N LEU A 1189 5.05 -18.90 4.76
CA LEU A 1189 5.92 -17.95 5.46
C LEU A 1189 5.21 -17.35 6.68
N THR A 1190 3.96 -16.92 6.51
CA THR A 1190 3.13 -16.32 7.57
C THR A 1190 2.88 -17.28 8.74
N VAL A 1191 2.46 -18.52 8.46
CA VAL A 1191 2.12 -19.50 9.50
C VAL A 1191 3.38 -20.10 10.14
N SER A 1192 4.40 -20.44 9.34
CA SER A 1192 5.58 -21.17 9.83
C SER A 1192 6.34 -20.39 10.90
N TYR A 1193 6.46 -19.08 10.76
CA TYR A 1193 7.11 -18.24 11.77
C TYR A 1193 6.42 -18.37 13.14
N HIS A 1194 5.10 -18.25 13.18
CA HIS A 1194 4.31 -18.37 14.39
C HIS A 1194 4.39 -19.78 15.01
N ALA A 1195 4.33 -20.83 14.17
CA ALA A 1195 4.45 -22.21 14.60
C ALA A 1195 5.85 -22.56 15.16
N ILE A 1196 6.93 -22.08 14.51
CA ILE A 1196 8.31 -22.20 15.01
C ILE A 1196 8.43 -21.54 16.39
N ARG A 1197 7.86 -20.35 16.59
CA ARG A 1197 7.85 -19.69 17.91
C ARG A 1197 7.19 -20.54 18.99
N ALA A 1198 6.01 -21.12 18.69
CA ALA A 1198 5.33 -22.03 19.61
C ALA A 1198 6.19 -23.27 19.92
N ALA A 1199 6.74 -23.88 18.89
CA ALA A 1199 7.55 -25.10 18.99
C ALA A 1199 8.90 -24.90 19.71
N VAL A 1200 9.46 -23.69 19.75
CA VAL A 1200 10.71 -23.39 20.49
C VAL A 1200 10.44 -23.01 21.96
N THR A 1201 9.26 -22.45 22.29
CA THR A 1201 8.87 -22.05 23.66
C THR A 1201 9.02 -23.20 24.69
N ASN A 1202 9.40 -22.88 25.94
CA ASN A 1202 9.64 -23.89 26.97
C ASN A 1202 8.34 -24.56 27.43
N PRO A 1203 8.15 -25.89 27.25
CA PRO A 1203 6.90 -26.57 27.58
C PRO A 1203 6.55 -26.49 29.08
N VAL A 1204 7.53 -26.35 29.98
CA VAL A 1204 7.28 -26.17 31.41
C VAL A 1204 6.51 -24.87 31.68
N GLN A 1205 6.77 -23.80 30.92
CA GLN A 1205 6.01 -22.55 31.02
C GLN A 1205 4.62 -22.69 30.38
N SER A 1206 4.50 -23.44 29.28
CA SER A 1206 3.22 -23.72 28.60
C SER A 1206 2.27 -24.63 29.40
N LEU A 1207 2.79 -25.43 30.32
CA LEU A 1207 2.01 -26.33 31.20
C LEU A 1207 1.66 -25.67 32.54
N ARG A 1208 2.53 -24.80 33.07
CA ARG A 1208 2.37 -24.13 34.38
C ARG A 1208 1.56 -22.82 34.31
N SER A 1209 1.01 -22.47 33.14
CA SER A 1209 0.21 -21.25 32.96
C SER A 1209 -1.27 -21.49 33.26
N GLU A 1210 -1.68 -21.28 34.50
CA GLU A 1210 -3.06 -21.05 34.93
C GLU A 1210 -3.08 -20.09 36.13
#